data_AF-B8IDM5-F1
#
_entry.id   AF-B8IDM5-F1
#
_cell.length_a   1.000
_cell.length_b   1.000
_cell.length_c   1.000
_cell.angle_alpha   90.00
_cell.angle_beta   90.00
_cell.angle_gamma   90.00
#
_symmetry.space_group_name_H-M   'P 1'
#
loop_
_entity.id
_entity.type
_entity.pdbx_description
1 polymer ?
#
loop_
_entity_poly.entity_id
_entity_poly.type
_entity_poly.pdbx_seq_one_letter_code
_entity_poly.pdbx_strand_id
1 'polypeptide(L)'
;MLTKQDKQQKITYCTNMNEVFEAKLGSADLLLNWDHLRGRIRDRVDAGDIGSAFLKLALDVAHVLPDGVDDQLARAAFHFQSAKGAKSKHADSVQAGLRVLSIDLGVRSFATCSVFELKDTAPTTGVAFPLAEFRLWAVHERSFTLELPGENVGAAGQQWRAQADAELRQLRGGLNRHRQLLRAATVQKGERDAYLTDLREAWSAKELWPFEASLLSELERCSTVADPLWQDTCKRAARLYRTEFGAVVSEWRSRTRSREDRKYAGKSMWSVQHLTDVRRFLQSWSLAGRASGDIRRLDRERGGVFAKDLLDHIDALKDDRLKTGADLIVQAARGFQRNEFGYWVQKHAPCHVILFEDLSRYRMRTDRPRRENSQLMQWAHRGVPDMVGMQGEIYGIQDRRDPDSARKHARQPLAAFCLDTPAAFSSRYHASTMTPGIRCHPLRKREFEDQGFLELLKRENEGLDLNGYKPGDLVPLPGGEVFVCLNANGLSRIHADINAAQNLQRRFWTQHGDAFRLPCGKSAVQGQIRWAPLSMGKRQAGALGGFGYLEPTGHDSGSCQWRKTTEAEWRRLSGAQKDRDEAAAAEDEELQGLEEELLERSGERVVFFRDPSGVVLPTDLWFPSAAFWSIVRAKTVGRLRSHLDAQAEASYAVAAGL
;
A
#
# COMPACT_ATOMS: atom_id res chain seq x y z
N MET A 1 9.92 40.23 2.87
CA MET A 1 10.71 41.48 2.80
C MET A 1 11.99 41.20 2.06
N LEU A 2 12.33 41.96 1.02
CA LEU A 2 13.59 41.83 0.30
C LEU A 2 14.60 42.79 0.92
N THR A 3 15.74 42.29 1.37
CA THR A 3 16.80 43.11 1.96
C THR A 3 18.13 42.82 1.27
N LYS A 4 18.99 43.84 1.20
CA LYS A 4 20.34 43.71 0.63
C LYS A 4 21.34 43.77 1.78
N GLN A 5 22.10 42.70 2.00
CA GLN A 5 23.11 42.61 3.04
C GLN A 5 24.38 41.99 2.43
N ASP A 6 25.52 42.67 2.53
CA ASP A 6 26.84 42.18 2.08
C ASP A 6 26.87 41.63 0.64
N LYS A 7 26.36 42.42 -0.30
CA LYS A 7 26.22 42.09 -1.75
C LYS A 7 25.26 40.95 -2.08
N GLN A 8 24.69 40.25 -1.10
CA GLN A 8 23.67 39.22 -1.32
C GLN A 8 22.26 39.78 -1.08
N GLN A 9 21.33 39.41 -1.95
CA GLN A 9 19.90 39.69 -1.76
C GLN A 9 19.30 38.56 -0.93
N LYS A 10 18.66 38.95 0.17
CA LYS A 10 17.96 38.05 1.09
C LYS A 10 16.47 38.30 1.00
N ILE A 11 15.71 37.23 1.16
CA ILE A 11 14.26 37.29 1.32
C ILE A 11 13.90 36.72 2.69
N THR A 12 13.19 37.53 3.47
CA THR A 12 12.54 37.08 4.69
C THR A 12 11.07 36.84 4.39
N TYR A 13 10.55 35.67 4.72
CA TYR A 13 9.14 35.34 4.56
C TYR A 13 8.59 34.68 5.81
N CYS A 14 7.27 34.82 5.99
CA CYS A 14 6.54 34.25 7.11
C CYS A 14 5.65 33.11 6.58
N THR A 15 5.68 31.95 7.23
CA THR A 15 4.78 30.85 6.88
C THR A 15 3.37 31.10 7.41
N ASN A 16 2.43 30.26 7.00
CA ASN A 16 1.08 30.21 7.58
C ASN A 16 1.06 29.78 9.07
N MET A 17 2.20 29.35 9.62
CA MET A 17 2.39 29.03 11.03
C MET A 17 3.06 30.18 11.80
N ASN A 18 3.17 31.37 11.20
CA ASN A 18 3.89 32.53 11.72
C ASN A 18 5.39 32.30 11.96
N GLU A 19 5.98 31.31 11.30
CA GLU A 19 7.42 31.05 11.38
C GLU A 19 8.15 31.92 10.37
N VAL A 20 9.24 32.55 10.81
CA VAL A 20 10.04 33.44 9.98
C VAL A 20 11.22 32.68 9.41
N PHE A 21 11.34 32.66 8.09
CA PHE A 21 12.47 32.08 7.37
C PHE A 21 13.25 33.16 6.65
N GLU A 22 14.57 32.96 6.60
CA GLU A 22 15.48 33.74 5.77
C GLU A 22 16.01 32.84 4.65
N ALA A 23 15.99 33.36 3.43
CA ALA A 23 16.58 32.68 2.29
C ALA A 23 17.46 33.63 1.47
N LYS A 24 18.53 33.09 0.90
CA LYS A 24 19.37 33.78 -0.07
C LYS A 24 18.84 33.52 -1.47
N LEU A 25 18.80 34.55 -2.32
CA LEU A 25 18.48 34.36 -3.73
C LEU A 25 19.62 33.62 -4.43
N GLY A 26 19.28 32.53 -5.12
CA GLY A 26 20.16 31.77 -5.98
C GLY A 26 19.99 32.15 -7.46
N SER A 27 20.08 31.15 -8.34
CA SER A 27 19.87 31.33 -9.77
C SER A 27 18.42 31.65 -10.13
N ALA A 28 18.23 32.23 -11.31
CA ALA A 28 16.93 32.52 -11.89
C ALA A 28 16.88 32.00 -13.33
N ASP A 29 15.85 31.21 -13.65
CA ASP A 29 15.62 30.68 -14.99
C ASP A 29 14.29 31.23 -15.54
N LEU A 30 14.24 31.56 -16.82
CA LEU A 30 12.99 31.84 -17.54
C LEU A 30 12.49 30.54 -18.17
N LEU A 31 11.35 30.04 -17.72
CA LEU A 31 10.72 28.82 -18.20
C LEU A 31 9.50 29.13 -19.04
N LEU A 32 9.28 28.34 -20.10
CA LEU A 32 8.08 28.38 -20.90
C LEU A 32 7.22 27.14 -20.62
N ASN A 33 5.92 27.26 -20.82
CA ASN A 33 5.01 26.12 -20.67
C ASN A 33 5.22 25.11 -21.82
N TRP A 34 5.93 24.02 -21.55
CA TRP A 34 6.18 22.96 -22.53
C TRP A 34 4.89 22.37 -23.09
N ASP A 35 3.83 22.27 -22.29
CA ASP A 35 2.54 21.75 -22.75
C ASP A 35 1.84 22.65 -23.75
N HIS A 36 2.04 23.98 -23.63
CA HIS A 36 1.56 24.95 -24.61
C HIS A 36 2.34 24.82 -25.93
N LEU A 37 3.65 24.63 -25.86
CA LEU A 37 4.53 24.56 -27.03
C LEU A 37 4.41 23.24 -27.80
N ARG A 38 4.38 22.10 -27.11
CA ARG A 38 4.42 20.76 -27.72
C ARG A 38 3.23 20.45 -28.65
N GLY A 39 2.09 21.09 -28.42
CA GLY A 39 0.85 20.88 -29.19
C GLY A 39 0.60 21.90 -30.31
N ARG A 40 1.47 22.90 -30.48
CA ARG A 40 1.27 24.00 -31.42
C ARG A 40 2.07 23.78 -32.72
N ILE A 41 1.51 24.28 -33.82
CA ILE A 41 2.20 24.35 -35.10
C ILE A 41 3.32 25.39 -34.96
N ARG A 42 4.51 25.07 -35.48
CA ARG A 42 5.73 25.90 -35.38
C ARG A 42 5.48 27.36 -35.76
N ASP A 43 4.74 27.60 -36.83
CA ASP A 43 4.41 28.94 -37.33
C ASP A 43 3.70 29.83 -36.29
N ARG A 44 2.88 29.25 -35.39
CA ARG A 44 2.24 30.02 -34.31
C ARG A 44 3.24 30.43 -33.23
N VAL A 45 4.16 29.53 -32.89
CA VAL A 45 5.22 29.82 -31.92
C VAL A 45 6.16 30.89 -32.47
N ASP A 46 6.56 30.78 -33.74
CA ASP A 46 7.40 31.75 -34.44
C ASP A 46 6.71 33.13 -34.57
N ALA A 47 5.38 33.15 -34.66
CA ALA A 47 4.55 34.37 -34.62
C ALA A 47 4.35 34.95 -33.20
N GLY A 48 4.98 34.37 -32.16
CA GLY A 48 4.96 34.89 -30.79
C GLY A 48 3.92 34.26 -29.85
N ASP A 49 3.16 33.24 -30.27
CA ASP A 49 2.24 32.49 -29.40
C ASP A 49 3.00 31.47 -28.53
N ILE A 50 3.90 31.98 -27.69
CA ILE A 50 4.75 31.17 -26.79
C ILE A 50 4.06 30.82 -25.46
N GLY A 51 2.87 31.38 -25.22
CA GLY A 51 2.10 31.18 -24.00
C GLY A 51 2.69 31.92 -22.79
N SER A 52 2.36 31.45 -21.58
CA SER A 52 2.88 32.04 -20.35
C SER A 52 4.37 31.74 -20.17
N ALA A 53 5.13 32.76 -19.78
CA ALA A 53 6.49 32.64 -19.31
C ALA A 53 6.53 32.70 -17.77
N PHE A 54 7.40 31.91 -17.15
CA PHE A 54 7.53 31.77 -15.71
C PHE A 54 8.96 32.07 -15.29
N LEU A 55 9.14 32.91 -14.28
CA LEU A 55 10.44 33.11 -13.64
C LEU A 55 10.60 32.11 -12.51
N LYS A 56 11.47 31.11 -12.68
CA LYS A 56 11.84 30.16 -11.62
C LYS A 56 13.01 30.75 -10.84
N LEU A 57 12.77 31.11 -9.58
CA LEU A 57 13.79 31.59 -8.66
C LEU A 57 14.22 30.46 -7.72
N ALA A 58 15.51 30.16 -7.67
CA ALA A 58 16.08 29.28 -6.67
C ALA A 58 16.30 30.06 -5.37
N LEU A 59 15.89 29.48 -4.25
CA LEU A 59 16.06 30.04 -2.91
C LEU A 59 16.88 29.08 -2.06
N ASP A 60 17.97 29.56 -1.47
CA ASP A 60 18.75 28.84 -0.47
C ASP A 60 18.24 29.21 0.92
N VAL A 61 17.34 28.37 1.46
CA VAL A 61 16.60 28.62 2.69
C VAL A 61 17.42 28.16 3.90
N ALA A 62 17.61 29.03 4.88
CA ALA A 62 18.27 28.65 6.13
C ALA A 62 17.39 27.72 6.96
N HIS A 63 17.99 26.67 7.55
CA HIS A 63 17.27 25.75 8.43
C HIS A 63 16.84 26.44 9.73
N VAL A 64 15.60 26.20 10.15
CA VAL A 64 15.07 26.63 11.44
C VAL A 64 14.85 25.39 12.30
N LEU A 65 15.67 25.23 13.34
CA LEU A 65 15.48 24.14 14.28
C LEU A 65 14.24 24.42 15.14
N PRO A 66 13.40 23.42 15.42
CA PRO A 66 12.33 23.58 16.38
C PRO A 66 12.89 23.89 17.78
N ASP A 67 12.20 24.74 18.53
CA ASP A 67 12.60 25.07 19.89
C ASP A 67 12.67 23.82 20.78
N GLY A 68 13.73 23.73 21.59
CA GLY A 68 13.92 22.65 22.57
C GLY A 68 14.41 21.32 22.00
N VAL A 69 14.85 21.26 20.74
CA VAL A 69 15.40 20.02 20.16
C VAL A 69 16.89 19.86 20.48
N ASP A 70 17.25 18.69 21.01
CA ASP A 70 18.62 18.30 21.33
C ASP A 70 19.22 17.44 20.21
N ASP A 71 20.22 17.99 19.50
CA ASP A 71 20.98 17.29 18.46
C ASP A 71 21.67 16.01 19.00
N GLN A 72 22.15 16.02 20.26
CA GLN A 72 22.77 14.84 20.84
C GLN A 72 21.78 13.70 21.01
N LEU A 73 20.56 14.03 21.44
CA LEU A 73 19.47 13.07 21.60
C LEU A 73 19.07 12.49 20.23
N ALA A 74 18.95 13.32 19.20
CA ALA A 74 18.73 12.81 17.84
C ALA A 74 19.84 11.86 17.41
N ARG A 75 21.12 12.18 17.64
CA ARG A 75 22.23 11.29 17.28
C ARG A 75 22.26 9.99 18.10
N ALA A 76 21.74 9.97 19.32
CA ALA A 76 21.64 8.75 20.13
C ALA A 76 20.83 7.65 19.41
N ALA A 77 19.85 8.03 18.59
CA ALA A 77 19.03 7.09 17.84
C ALA A 77 19.82 6.23 16.83
N PHE A 78 21.00 6.66 16.39
CA PHE A 78 21.86 5.84 15.53
C PHE A 78 22.33 4.54 16.20
N HIS A 79 22.30 4.45 17.53
CA HIS A 79 22.56 3.20 18.23
C HIS A 79 21.59 2.09 17.79
N PHE A 80 20.31 2.42 17.59
CA PHE A 80 19.28 1.43 17.25
C PHE A 80 19.39 0.89 15.81
N GLN A 81 20.30 1.43 15.00
CA GLN A 81 20.64 0.87 13.69
C GLN A 81 21.65 -0.29 13.78
N SER A 82 22.39 -0.43 14.88
CA SER A 82 23.32 -1.56 15.04
C SER A 82 22.58 -2.87 15.31
N ALA A 83 23.31 -3.99 15.25
CA ALA A 83 22.78 -5.28 15.66
C ALA A 83 22.76 -5.39 17.19
N LYS A 84 21.75 -6.07 17.74
CA LYS A 84 21.64 -6.35 19.18
C LYS A 84 22.95 -6.90 19.74
N GLY A 85 23.46 -6.27 20.80
CA GLY A 85 24.72 -6.62 21.46
C GLY A 85 25.99 -6.03 20.83
N ALA A 86 25.89 -5.28 19.73
CA ALA A 86 27.01 -4.50 19.21
C ALA A 86 27.07 -3.12 19.87
N LYS A 87 28.23 -2.77 20.45
CA LYS A 87 28.43 -1.42 21.01
C LYS A 87 28.58 -0.42 19.86
N SER A 88 27.68 0.57 19.80
CA SER A 88 27.82 1.72 18.89
C SER A 88 28.52 2.88 19.61
N LYS A 89 29.11 3.81 18.86
CA LYS A 89 29.67 5.06 19.41
C LYS A 89 28.63 5.99 20.05
N HIS A 90 27.35 5.72 19.83
CA HIS A 90 26.21 6.51 20.32
C HIS A 90 25.51 5.87 21.52
N ALA A 91 25.95 4.68 21.96
CA ALA A 91 25.32 3.96 23.06
C ALA A 91 25.30 4.79 24.36
N ASP A 92 26.40 5.51 24.65
CA ASP A 92 26.52 6.32 25.86
C ASP A 92 25.66 7.60 25.83
N SER A 93 25.10 7.96 24.67
CA SER A 93 24.20 9.11 24.49
C SER A 93 22.71 8.73 24.60
N VAL A 94 22.38 7.44 24.76
CA VAL A 94 21.00 6.97 24.85
C VAL A 94 20.43 7.32 26.22
N GLN A 95 19.40 8.17 26.24
CA GLN A 95 18.74 8.64 27.45
C GLN A 95 17.23 8.84 27.22
N ALA A 96 16.50 9.10 28.32
CA ALA A 96 15.08 9.41 28.28
C ALA A 96 14.79 10.68 27.44
N GLY A 97 13.57 10.78 26.89
CA GLY A 97 13.12 11.89 26.04
C GLY A 97 13.28 11.65 24.54
N LEU A 98 14.04 10.63 24.12
CA LEU A 98 14.17 10.28 22.70
C LEU A 98 12.81 9.81 22.17
N ARG A 99 12.35 10.45 21.09
CA ARG A 99 11.05 10.19 20.46
C ARG A 99 11.18 9.71 19.02
N VAL A 100 10.41 8.69 18.67
CA VAL A 100 10.38 8.10 17.33
C VAL A 100 8.94 8.07 16.83
N LEU A 101 8.70 8.59 15.63
CA LEU A 101 7.46 8.45 14.88
C LEU A 101 7.65 7.34 13.85
N SER A 102 6.85 6.27 13.91
CA SER A 102 6.81 5.25 12.87
C SER A 102 5.59 5.40 11.97
N ILE A 103 5.75 4.99 10.72
CA ILE A 103 4.79 5.23 9.64
C ILE A 103 4.57 3.94 8.85
N ASP A 104 3.32 3.49 8.83
CA ASP A 104 2.80 2.47 7.92
C ASP A 104 2.01 3.22 6.82
N LEU A 105 2.46 3.12 5.58
CA LEU A 105 1.82 3.82 4.47
C LEU A 105 0.59 3.02 4.03
N GLY A 106 -0.49 3.73 3.70
CA GLY A 106 -1.77 3.11 3.39
C GLY A 106 -2.33 3.51 2.02
N VAL A 107 -3.32 2.73 1.57
CA VAL A 107 -4.16 3.07 0.41
C VAL A 107 -5.54 3.56 0.86
N ARG A 108 -6.01 3.18 2.06
CA ARG A 108 -7.30 3.61 2.64
C ARG A 108 -7.17 4.98 3.30
N SER A 109 -6.17 5.11 4.16
CA SER A 109 -5.65 6.36 4.70
C SER A 109 -4.27 6.61 4.11
N PHE A 110 -3.82 7.86 4.11
CA PHE A 110 -2.50 8.21 3.60
C PHE A 110 -1.38 7.53 4.39
N ALA A 111 -1.46 7.59 5.73
CA ALA A 111 -0.50 6.97 6.61
C ALA A 111 -1.11 6.66 7.98
N THR A 112 -0.64 5.59 8.63
CA THR A 112 -0.91 5.30 10.03
C THR A 112 0.37 5.45 10.83
N CYS A 113 0.29 6.19 11.93
CA CYS A 113 1.43 6.65 12.70
C CYS A 113 1.42 6.10 14.12
N SER A 114 2.60 5.84 14.69
CA SER A 114 2.76 5.55 16.12
C SER A 114 3.98 6.26 16.70
N VAL A 115 3.81 6.92 17.83
CA VAL A 115 4.87 7.66 18.54
C VAL A 115 5.25 6.92 19.81
N PHE A 116 6.55 6.75 20.01
CA PHE A 116 7.14 6.19 21.23
C PHE A 116 8.18 7.13 21.79
N GLU A 117 8.25 7.21 23.13
CA GLU A 117 9.24 7.98 23.88
C GLU A 117 10.06 7.04 24.78
N LEU A 118 11.37 7.22 24.84
CA LEU A 118 12.20 6.58 25.86
C LEU A 118 11.95 7.20 27.24
N LYS A 119 11.59 6.35 28.21
CA LYS A 119 11.38 6.72 29.61
C LYS A 119 12.19 5.82 30.54
N ASP A 120 12.49 6.34 31.72
CA ASP A 120 13.18 5.65 32.82
C ASP A 120 12.28 4.65 33.55
N THR A 121 10.98 4.90 33.59
CA THR A 121 10.01 4.02 34.25
C THR A 121 9.21 3.17 33.26
N ALA A 122 9.02 1.90 33.61
CA ALA A 122 8.06 1.03 32.92
C ALA A 122 6.64 1.60 33.07
N PRO A 123 5.83 1.60 32.01
CA PRO A 123 4.45 2.05 32.14
C PRO A 123 3.61 0.99 32.86
N THR A 124 2.61 1.44 33.63
CA THR A 124 1.66 0.54 34.30
C THR A 124 0.65 -0.07 33.33
N THR A 125 0.36 0.62 32.23
CA THR A 125 -0.57 0.20 31.17
C THR A 125 -0.07 0.66 29.81
N GLY A 126 -0.53 0.01 28.74
CA GLY A 126 -0.16 0.36 27.37
C GLY A 126 1.00 -0.46 26.80
N VAL A 127 1.41 -0.12 25.57
CA VAL A 127 2.46 -0.85 24.85
C VAL A 127 3.81 -0.24 25.20
N ALA A 128 4.77 -1.08 25.57
CA ALA A 128 6.16 -0.67 25.73
C ALA A 128 7.15 -1.77 25.39
N PHE A 129 8.35 -1.37 25.02
CA PHE A 129 9.46 -2.28 24.74
C PHE A 129 10.59 -2.04 25.74
N PRO A 130 11.05 -3.06 26.48
CA PRO A 130 12.14 -2.91 27.43
C PRO A 130 13.50 -2.81 26.73
N LEU A 131 14.30 -1.84 27.14
CA LEU A 131 15.71 -1.69 26.76
C LEU A 131 16.58 -1.97 27.99
N ALA A 132 16.71 -3.25 28.34
CA ALA A 132 17.34 -3.69 29.58
C ALA A 132 18.78 -3.17 29.76
N GLU A 133 19.52 -3.02 28.66
CA GLU A 133 20.92 -2.53 28.66
C GLU A 133 21.04 -1.07 29.13
N PHE A 134 19.98 -0.27 28.96
CA PHE A 134 19.94 1.14 29.39
C PHE A 134 19.07 1.36 30.62
N ARG A 135 18.37 0.32 31.11
CA ARG A 135 17.30 0.45 32.12
C ARG A 135 16.21 1.45 31.69
N LEU A 136 15.93 1.49 30.38
CA LEU A 136 14.92 2.36 29.78
C LEU A 136 13.78 1.53 29.17
N TRP A 137 12.69 2.23 28.85
CA TRP A 137 11.52 1.68 28.19
C TRP A 137 11.13 2.58 27.03
N ALA A 138 10.96 2.01 25.83
CA ALA A 138 10.28 2.70 24.75
C ALA A 138 8.78 2.59 25.00
N VAL A 139 8.16 3.68 25.46
CA VAL A 139 6.76 3.74 25.88
C VAL A 139 5.92 4.37 24.77
N HIS A 140 4.83 3.70 24.40
CA HIS A 140 3.85 4.22 23.45
C HIS A 140 3.21 5.51 23.99
N GLU A 141 3.27 6.59 23.22
CA GLU A 141 2.64 7.87 23.54
C GLU A 141 1.27 7.98 22.89
N ARG A 142 1.21 7.73 21.56
CA ARG A 142 -0.01 7.86 20.77
C ARG A 142 0.09 7.11 19.45
N SER A 143 -1.07 6.69 18.92
CA SER A 143 -1.21 6.23 17.55
C SER A 143 -2.37 6.97 16.89
N PHE A 144 -2.22 7.31 15.62
CA PHE A 144 -3.21 8.09 14.89
C PHE A 144 -3.08 7.85 13.40
N THR A 145 -4.14 8.16 12.66
CA THR A 145 -4.18 8.05 11.21
C THR A 145 -4.09 9.44 10.60
N LEU A 146 -3.22 9.62 9.62
CA LEU A 146 -3.15 10.80 8.79
C LEU A 146 -4.06 10.59 7.58
N GLU A 147 -5.15 11.35 7.56
CA GLU A 147 -6.15 11.29 6.50
C GLU A 147 -6.06 12.54 5.62
N LEU A 148 -6.04 12.32 4.31
CA LEU A 148 -6.17 13.39 3.33
C LEU A 148 -7.64 13.71 3.07
N PRO A 149 -7.95 14.92 2.56
CA PRO A 149 -9.31 15.28 2.18
C PRO A 149 -9.94 14.19 1.30
N GLY A 150 -11.13 13.72 1.67
CA GLY A 150 -11.85 12.65 0.97
C GLY A 150 -11.43 11.23 1.35
N GLU A 151 -10.46 10.98 2.22
CA GLU A 151 -10.23 9.60 2.71
C GLU A 151 -11.31 9.18 3.70
N ASN A 152 -11.73 10.12 4.55
CA ASN A 152 -12.87 9.97 5.42
C ASN A 152 -14.08 10.71 4.84
N VAL A 153 -15.09 9.94 4.45
CA VAL A 153 -16.35 10.46 3.92
C VAL A 153 -17.51 9.88 4.71
N GLY A 154 -18.44 10.74 5.13
CA GLY A 154 -19.68 10.33 5.78
C GLY A 154 -20.60 9.55 4.83
N ALA A 155 -21.74 9.08 5.36
CA ALA A 155 -22.68 8.22 4.63
C ALA A 155 -23.10 8.79 3.26
N ALA A 156 -23.40 10.10 3.19
CA ALA A 156 -23.76 10.77 1.93
C ALA A 156 -22.63 10.70 0.88
N GLY A 157 -21.38 10.89 1.30
CA GLY A 157 -20.22 10.78 0.40
C GLY A 157 -19.98 9.36 -0.06
N GLN A 158 -20.20 8.36 0.81
CA GLN A 158 -20.10 6.95 0.42
C GLN A 158 -21.18 6.55 -0.59
N GLN A 159 -22.42 7.02 -0.39
CA GLN A 159 -23.53 6.78 -1.32
C GLN A 159 -23.24 7.42 -2.67
N TRP A 160 -22.75 8.66 -2.69
CA TRP A 160 -22.38 9.34 -3.93
C TRP A 160 -21.29 8.59 -4.70
N ARG A 161 -20.24 8.13 -4.01
CA ARG A 161 -19.18 7.31 -4.63
C ARG A 161 -19.71 6.01 -5.22
N ALA A 162 -20.57 5.31 -4.46
CA ALA A 162 -21.18 4.07 -4.92
C ALA A 162 -22.05 4.28 -6.16
N GLN A 163 -22.80 5.39 -6.21
CA GLN A 163 -23.57 5.79 -7.39
C GLN A 163 -22.67 6.09 -8.58
N ALA A 164 -21.60 6.89 -8.40
CA ALA A 164 -20.65 7.21 -9.47
C ALA A 164 -19.99 5.95 -10.05
N ASP A 165 -19.62 4.99 -9.19
CA ASP A 165 -19.05 3.71 -9.61
C ASP A 165 -20.10 2.79 -10.26
N ALA A 166 -21.37 2.83 -9.81
CA ALA A 166 -22.47 2.11 -10.43
C ALA A 166 -22.78 2.63 -11.85
N GLU A 167 -22.86 3.95 -12.03
CA GLU A 167 -23.04 4.58 -13.35
C GLU A 167 -21.92 4.17 -14.31
N LEU A 168 -20.66 4.22 -13.87
CA LEU A 168 -19.53 3.82 -14.70
C LEU A 168 -19.55 2.31 -15.04
N ARG A 169 -19.99 1.45 -14.10
CA ARG A 169 -20.20 0.02 -14.36
C ARG A 169 -21.31 -0.21 -15.40
N GLN A 170 -22.42 0.53 -15.31
CA GLN A 170 -23.52 0.46 -16.28
C GLN A 170 -23.02 0.82 -17.69
N LEU A 171 -22.26 1.91 -17.83
CA LEU A 171 -21.65 2.34 -19.10
C LEU A 171 -20.67 1.30 -19.67
N ARG A 172 -19.84 0.69 -18.82
CA ARG A 172 -18.96 -0.42 -19.23
C ARG A 172 -19.77 -1.63 -19.69
N GLY A 173 -20.88 -1.92 -19.02
CA GLY A 173 -21.87 -2.92 -19.43
C GLY A 173 -22.41 -2.66 -20.83
N GLY A 174 -22.90 -1.44 -21.09
CA GLY A 174 -23.37 -1.02 -22.42
C GLY A 174 -22.32 -1.18 -23.52
N LEU A 175 -21.09 -0.74 -23.26
CA LEU A 175 -20.00 -0.92 -24.22
C LEU A 175 -19.73 -2.42 -24.53
N ASN A 176 -19.84 -3.29 -23.54
CA ASN A 176 -19.69 -4.73 -23.76
C ASN A 176 -20.86 -5.30 -24.58
N ARG A 177 -22.08 -4.83 -24.36
CA ARG A 177 -23.25 -5.22 -25.16
C ARG A 177 -23.13 -4.77 -26.63
N HIS A 178 -22.65 -3.56 -26.89
CA HIS A 178 -22.29 -3.13 -28.25
C HIS A 178 -21.28 -4.09 -28.92
N ARG A 179 -20.27 -4.56 -28.18
CA ARG A 179 -19.28 -5.53 -28.69
C ARG A 179 -19.89 -6.90 -28.98
N GLN A 180 -20.85 -7.34 -28.16
CA GLN A 180 -21.61 -8.57 -28.42
C GLN A 180 -22.44 -8.46 -29.70
N LEU A 181 -23.12 -7.34 -29.93
CA LEU A 181 -23.85 -7.11 -31.19
C LEU A 181 -22.94 -7.17 -32.43
N LEU A 182 -21.72 -6.63 -32.35
CA LEU A 182 -20.75 -6.75 -33.44
C LEU A 182 -20.35 -8.21 -33.71
N ARG A 183 -20.27 -9.05 -32.67
CA ARG A 183 -19.95 -10.48 -32.80
C ARG A 183 -21.09 -11.29 -33.41
N ALA A 184 -22.34 -10.83 -33.27
CA ALA A 184 -23.50 -11.48 -33.91
C ALA A 184 -23.31 -11.61 -35.43
N ALA A 185 -22.63 -10.64 -36.06
CA ALA A 185 -22.34 -10.66 -37.50
C ALA A 185 -21.45 -11.83 -37.95
N THR A 186 -20.73 -12.49 -37.03
CA THR A 186 -19.86 -13.64 -37.33
C THR A 186 -20.47 -14.99 -36.93
N VAL A 187 -21.69 -15.00 -36.39
CA VAL A 187 -22.38 -16.23 -35.95
C VAL A 187 -23.00 -16.95 -37.15
N GLN A 188 -22.77 -18.27 -37.23
CA GLN A 188 -23.28 -19.11 -38.31
C GLN A 188 -24.80 -19.24 -38.25
N LYS A 189 -25.47 -19.37 -39.41
CA LYS A 189 -26.94 -19.38 -39.52
C LYS A 189 -27.64 -20.33 -38.53
N GLY A 190 -27.10 -21.53 -38.32
CA GLY A 190 -27.67 -22.53 -37.40
C GLY A 190 -27.51 -22.20 -35.90
N GLU A 191 -26.65 -21.25 -35.55
CA GLU A 191 -26.31 -20.90 -34.17
C GLU A 191 -26.87 -19.54 -33.74
N ARG A 192 -27.47 -18.77 -34.66
CA ARG A 192 -27.91 -17.38 -34.41
C ARG A 192 -29.01 -17.30 -33.36
N ASP A 193 -30.01 -18.16 -33.42
CA ASP A 193 -31.14 -18.13 -32.48
C ASP A 193 -30.68 -18.46 -31.06
N ALA A 194 -29.80 -19.47 -30.91
CA ALA A 194 -29.19 -19.81 -29.63
C ALA A 194 -28.36 -18.63 -29.10
N TYR A 195 -27.49 -18.06 -29.93
CA TYR A 195 -26.67 -16.90 -29.56
C TYR A 195 -27.51 -15.69 -29.12
N LEU A 196 -28.58 -15.37 -29.84
CA LEU A 196 -29.47 -14.26 -29.49
C LEU A 196 -30.27 -14.52 -28.22
N THR A 197 -30.67 -15.78 -27.98
CA THR A 197 -31.32 -16.20 -26.73
C THR A 197 -30.38 -16.03 -25.55
N ASP A 198 -29.14 -16.51 -25.66
CA ASP A 198 -28.10 -16.33 -24.64
C ASP A 198 -27.84 -14.84 -24.36
N LEU A 199 -27.80 -14.01 -25.42
CA LEU A 199 -27.69 -12.56 -25.24
C LEU A 199 -28.88 -11.99 -24.49
N ARG A 200 -30.11 -12.37 -24.85
CA ARG A 200 -31.32 -11.88 -24.18
C ARG A 200 -31.33 -12.24 -22.71
N GLU A 201 -30.98 -13.48 -22.35
CA GLU A 201 -30.88 -13.93 -20.96
C GLU A 201 -29.77 -13.18 -20.20
N ALA A 202 -28.60 -13.02 -20.80
CA ALA A 202 -27.50 -12.27 -20.20
C ALA A 202 -27.83 -10.77 -20.02
N TRP A 203 -28.74 -10.23 -20.82
CA TRP A 203 -29.16 -8.84 -20.81
C TRP A 203 -30.35 -8.61 -19.87
N SER A 204 -31.30 -9.53 -19.77
CA SER A 204 -32.50 -9.41 -18.91
C SER A 204 -32.16 -9.38 -17.42
N ALA A 205 -31.02 -9.97 -17.02
CA ALA A 205 -30.48 -9.87 -15.67
C ALA A 205 -29.89 -8.48 -15.31
N LYS A 206 -30.00 -7.48 -16.19
CA LYS A 206 -29.37 -6.16 -16.06
C LYS A 206 -30.35 -5.04 -16.39
N GLU A 207 -30.07 -3.84 -15.87
CA GLU A 207 -30.72 -2.63 -16.38
C GLU A 207 -30.29 -2.35 -17.82
N LEU A 208 -31.27 -2.34 -18.72
CA LEU A 208 -31.11 -2.04 -20.14
C LEU A 208 -31.62 -0.64 -20.45
N TRP A 209 -30.98 0.03 -21.41
CA TRP A 209 -31.57 1.21 -22.04
C TRP A 209 -32.70 0.80 -22.99
N PRO A 210 -33.76 1.61 -23.13
CA PRO A 210 -34.94 1.24 -23.94
C PRO A 210 -34.59 0.81 -25.37
N PHE A 211 -33.62 1.45 -26.01
CA PHE A 211 -33.21 1.13 -27.38
C PHE A 211 -32.57 -0.26 -27.52
N GLU A 212 -32.00 -0.84 -26.45
CA GLU A 212 -31.28 -2.10 -26.50
C GLU A 212 -32.22 -3.28 -26.76
N ALA A 213 -33.37 -3.29 -26.08
CA ALA A 213 -34.38 -4.34 -26.24
C ALA A 213 -34.94 -4.35 -27.67
N SER A 214 -35.23 -3.16 -28.23
CA SER A 214 -35.74 -3.03 -29.60
C SER A 214 -34.77 -3.55 -30.65
N LEU A 215 -33.46 -3.27 -30.49
CA LEU A 215 -32.42 -3.75 -31.42
C LEU A 215 -32.28 -5.27 -31.38
N LEU A 216 -32.35 -5.89 -30.19
CA LEU A 216 -32.26 -7.34 -30.07
C LEU A 216 -33.47 -8.03 -30.71
N SER A 217 -34.68 -7.50 -30.50
CA SER A 217 -35.90 -8.00 -31.14
C SER A 217 -35.91 -7.82 -32.67
N GLU A 218 -35.20 -6.83 -33.22
CA GLU A 218 -34.99 -6.72 -34.67
C GLU A 218 -34.07 -7.83 -35.18
N LEU A 219 -32.96 -8.10 -34.49
CA LEU A 219 -32.04 -9.16 -34.88
C LEU A 219 -32.68 -10.56 -34.84
N GLU A 220 -33.47 -10.85 -33.81
CA GLU A 220 -34.22 -12.11 -33.71
C GLU A 220 -35.18 -12.32 -34.88
N ARG A 221 -35.88 -11.27 -35.31
CA ARG A 221 -36.76 -11.34 -36.48
C ARG A 221 -36.01 -11.60 -37.78
N CYS A 222 -34.71 -11.30 -37.82
CA CYS A 222 -33.86 -11.44 -38.99
C CYS A 222 -32.87 -12.63 -38.90
N SER A 223 -32.95 -13.47 -37.89
CA SER A 223 -31.96 -14.54 -37.64
C SER A 223 -31.84 -15.55 -38.80
N THR A 224 -32.95 -15.83 -39.47
CA THR A 224 -33.06 -16.79 -40.58
C THR A 224 -32.59 -16.25 -41.93
N VAL A 225 -32.33 -14.94 -42.02
CA VAL A 225 -31.92 -14.26 -43.25
C VAL A 225 -30.54 -14.75 -43.73
N ALA A 226 -30.37 -14.92 -45.04
CA ALA A 226 -29.09 -15.36 -45.61
C ALA A 226 -27.98 -14.31 -45.47
N ASP A 227 -26.72 -14.76 -45.47
CA ASP A 227 -25.59 -13.86 -45.67
C ASP A 227 -25.55 -13.36 -47.13
N PRO A 228 -25.15 -12.10 -47.39
CA PRO A 228 -24.56 -11.12 -46.46
C PRO A 228 -25.59 -10.26 -45.71
N LEU A 229 -26.89 -10.43 -45.95
CA LEU A 229 -27.93 -9.54 -45.41
C LEU A 229 -28.04 -9.60 -43.87
N TRP A 230 -27.80 -10.76 -43.26
CA TRP A 230 -27.65 -10.87 -41.80
C TRP A 230 -26.50 -10.00 -41.27
N GLN A 231 -25.32 -10.08 -41.88
CA GLN A 231 -24.15 -9.31 -41.45
C GLN A 231 -24.42 -7.81 -41.52
N ASP A 232 -25.09 -7.35 -42.57
CA ASP A 232 -25.46 -5.94 -42.74
C ASP A 232 -26.53 -5.50 -41.74
N THR A 233 -27.47 -6.39 -41.40
CA THR A 233 -28.46 -6.17 -40.35
C THR A 233 -27.79 -6.00 -38.99
N CYS A 234 -26.82 -6.86 -38.64
CA CYS A 234 -26.03 -6.71 -37.41
C CYS A 234 -25.20 -5.42 -37.40
N LYS A 235 -24.56 -5.05 -38.51
CA LYS A 235 -23.80 -3.79 -38.63
C LYS A 235 -24.70 -2.57 -38.46
N ARG A 236 -25.91 -2.59 -39.03
CA ARG A 236 -26.91 -1.53 -38.88
C ARG A 236 -27.35 -1.41 -37.42
N ALA A 237 -27.70 -2.53 -36.78
CA ALA A 237 -28.06 -2.56 -35.36
C ALA A 237 -26.92 -2.01 -34.48
N ALA A 238 -25.67 -2.42 -34.72
CA ALA A 238 -24.51 -1.90 -33.98
C ALA A 238 -24.27 -0.39 -34.21
N ARG A 239 -24.51 0.12 -35.43
CA ARG A 239 -24.41 1.56 -35.73
C ARG A 239 -25.49 2.38 -35.01
N LEU A 240 -26.74 1.88 -34.99
CA LEU A 240 -27.83 2.49 -34.22
C LEU A 240 -27.51 2.46 -32.74
N TYR A 241 -27.10 1.31 -32.19
CA TYR A 241 -26.65 1.19 -30.81
C TYR A 241 -25.59 2.24 -30.48
N ARG A 242 -24.57 2.37 -31.32
CA ARG A 242 -23.47 3.33 -31.11
C ARG A 242 -23.97 4.77 -31.08
N THR A 243 -24.97 5.11 -31.90
CA THR A 243 -25.54 6.45 -32.00
C THR A 243 -26.29 6.78 -30.71
N GLU A 244 -27.22 5.92 -30.30
CA GLU A 244 -28.01 6.09 -29.07
C GLU A 244 -27.13 6.05 -27.81
N PHE A 245 -26.27 5.05 -27.68
CA PHE A 245 -25.34 4.95 -26.56
C PHE A 245 -24.32 6.11 -26.56
N GLY A 246 -23.99 6.67 -27.72
CA GLY A 246 -23.18 7.87 -27.84
C GLY A 246 -23.83 9.09 -27.20
N ALA A 247 -25.15 9.25 -27.34
CA ALA A 247 -25.91 10.30 -26.66
C ALA A 247 -25.87 10.11 -25.13
N VAL A 248 -26.09 8.88 -24.65
CA VAL A 248 -25.96 8.53 -23.22
C VAL A 248 -24.59 8.89 -22.66
N VAL A 249 -23.51 8.51 -23.36
CA VAL A 249 -22.14 8.83 -22.94
C VAL A 249 -21.89 10.34 -22.97
N SER A 250 -22.42 11.06 -23.96
CA SER A 250 -22.27 12.51 -24.07
C SER A 250 -22.93 13.24 -22.90
N GLU A 251 -24.17 12.87 -22.58
CA GLU A 251 -24.93 13.39 -21.44
C GLU A 251 -24.25 13.08 -20.10
N TRP A 252 -23.82 11.84 -19.91
CA TRP A 252 -23.07 11.47 -18.70
C TRP A 252 -21.80 12.32 -18.54
N ARG A 253 -21.04 12.56 -19.62
CA ARG A 253 -19.85 13.41 -19.58
C ARG A 253 -20.15 14.88 -19.30
N SER A 254 -21.28 15.42 -19.77
CA SER A 254 -21.62 16.82 -19.53
C SER A 254 -22.00 17.03 -18.06
N ARG A 255 -22.78 16.11 -17.48
CA ARG A 255 -23.23 16.18 -16.09
C ARG A 255 -22.12 15.95 -15.07
N THR A 256 -21.26 14.95 -15.30
CA THR A 256 -20.16 14.58 -14.37
C THR A 256 -19.02 15.60 -14.30
N ARG A 257 -19.04 16.65 -15.13
CA ARG A 257 -18.08 17.76 -15.06
C ARG A 257 -18.42 18.79 -13.99
N SER A 258 -19.61 18.78 -13.39
CA SER A 258 -20.02 19.78 -12.40
C SER A 258 -19.12 19.75 -11.14
N ARG A 259 -19.11 20.86 -10.38
CA ARG A 259 -18.16 21.07 -9.27
C ARG A 259 -18.70 20.65 -7.89
N GLU A 260 -20.01 20.64 -7.68
CA GLU A 260 -20.62 20.56 -6.34
C GLU A 260 -20.35 19.22 -5.63
N ASP A 261 -20.32 18.13 -6.39
CA ASP A 261 -20.15 16.78 -5.84
C ASP A 261 -18.67 16.39 -5.59
N ARG A 262 -17.72 17.21 -6.07
CA ARG A 262 -16.27 16.91 -5.95
C ARG A 262 -15.75 16.95 -4.53
N LYS A 263 -16.50 17.54 -3.58
CA LYS A 263 -16.16 17.56 -2.14
C LYS A 263 -15.99 16.16 -1.55
N TYR A 264 -16.68 15.16 -2.11
CA TYR A 264 -16.58 13.76 -1.68
C TYR A 264 -15.43 13.00 -2.35
N ALA A 265 -14.71 13.58 -3.31
CA ALA A 265 -13.57 12.95 -3.95
C ALA A 265 -12.26 13.29 -3.19
N GLY A 266 -12.02 14.58 -2.99
CA GLY A 266 -10.81 15.11 -2.34
C GLY A 266 -9.52 14.63 -3.01
N LYS A 267 -8.47 14.42 -2.21
CA LYS A 267 -7.15 13.91 -2.63
C LYS A 267 -7.03 12.40 -2.40
N SER A 268 -8.15 11.69 -2.29
CA SER A 268 -8.18 10.26 -1.94
C SER A 268 -7.71 9.36 -3.08
N MET A 269 -7.25 8.15 -2.72
CA MET A 269 -6.97 7.11 -3.71
C MET A 269 -8.20 6.71 -4.53
N TRP A 270 -9.39 6.79 -3.93
CA TRP A 270 -10.65 6.57 -4.66
C TRP A 270 -10.79 7.57 -5.82
N SER A 271 -10.49 8.85 -5.60
CA SER A 271 -10.58 9.86 -6.67
C SER A 271 -9.61 9.57 -7.82
N VAL A 272 -8.35 9.24 -7.51
CA VAL A 272 -7.35 8.87 -8.51
C VAL A 272 -7.80 7.64 -9.32
N GLN A 273 -8.32 6.62 -8.63
CA GLN A 273 -8.82 5.40 -9.26
C GLN A 273 -10.05 5.68 -10.13
N HIS A 274 -11.04 6.42 -9.62
CA HIS A 274 -12.27 6.75 -10.33
C HIS A 274 -11.97 7.54 -11.61
N LEU A 275 -11.14 8.59 -11.55
CA LEU A 275 -10.73 9.37 -12.73
C LEU A 275 -9.95 8.52 -13.74
N THR A 276 -9.07 7.63 -13.25
CA THR A 276 -8.36 6.66 -14.10
C THR A 276 -9.34 5.71 -14.81
N ASP A 277 -10.36 5.24 -14.10
CA ASP A 277 -11.38 4.35 -14.62
C ASP A 277 -12.31 5.00 -15.63
N VAL A 278 -12.65 6.27 -15.41
CA VAL A 278 -13.34 7.14 -16.37
C VAL A 278 -12.49 7.28 -17.63
N ARG A 279 -11.20 7.59 -17.50
CA ARG A 279 -10.29 7.70 -18.66
C ARG A 279 -10.21 6.39 -19.44
N ARG A 280 -10.06 5.25 -18.75
CA ARG A 280 -10.01 3.91 -19.37
C ARG A 280 -11.30 3.58 -20.11
N PHE A 281 -12.45 3.92 -19.54
CA PHE A 281 -13.75 3.77 -20.20
C PHE A 281 -13.82 4.61 -21.48
N LEU A 282 -13.51 5.91 -21.40
CA LEU A 282 -13.54 6.82 -22.55
C LEU A 282 -12.61 6.37 -23.67
N GLN A 283 -11.42 5.87 -23.32
CA GLN A 283 -10.47 5.31 -24.27
C GLN A 283 -11.06 4.05 -24.93
N SER A 284 -11.64 3.13 -24.14
CA SER A 284 -12.29 1.92 -24.64
C SER A 284 -13.48 2.22 -25.55
N TRP A 285 -14.24 3.27 -25.25
CA TRP A 285 -15.38 3.73 -26.06
C TRP A 285 -14.92 4.33 -27.40
N SER A 286 -13.86 5.15 -27.35
CA SER A 286 -13.30 5.82 -28.53
C SER A 286 -12.66 4.82 -29.49
N LEU A 287 -11.96 3.81 -28.94
CA LEU A 287 -11.30 2.74 -29.69
C LEU A 287 -12.19 1.52 -29.94
N ALA A 288 -13.48 1.57 -29.60
CA ALA A 288 -14.39 0.48 -29.91
C ALA A 288 -14.39 0.22 -31.44
N GLY A 289 -14.31 -1.05 -31.83
CA GLY A 289 -14.32 -1.47 -33.23
C GLY A 289 -15.60 -1.06 -33.96
N ARG A 290 -15.55 -1.05 -35.30
CA ARG A 290 -16.71 -0.84 -36.17
C ARG A 290 -17.22 -2.15 -36.78
N ALA A 291 -16.42 -3.21 -36.71
CA ALA A 291 -16.76 -4.57 -37.14
C ALA A 291 -16.18 -5.59 -36.13
N SER A 292 -16.64 -6.84 -36.19
CA SER A 292 -16.00 -7.94 -35.45
C SER A 292 -14.56 -8.13 -35.95
N GLY A 293 -13.61 -8.32 -35.03
CA GLY A 293 -12.18 -8.46 -35.36
C GLY A 293 -11.43 -7.16 -35.67
N ASP A 294 -12.10 -6.01 -35.72
CA ASP A 294 -11.47 -4.70 -35.98
C ASP A 294 -10.56 -4.27 -34.80
N ILE A 295 -9.24 -4.17 -35.06
CA ILE A 295 -8.23 -3.77 -34.09
C ILE A 295 -7.94 -2.28 -34.24
N ARG A 296 -8.36 -1.48 -33.26
CA ARG A 296 -8.08 -0.04 -33.22
C ARG A 296 -7.12 0.30 -32.08
N ARG A 297 -6.08 1.06 -32.40
CA ARG A 297 -5.03 1.51 -31.47
C ARG A 297 -4.91 3.03 -31.52
N LEU A 298 -4.36 3.62 -30.46
CA LEU A 298 -3.99 5.03 -30.49
C LEU A 298 -2.86 5.23 -31.51
N ASP A 299 -2.97 6.29 -32.29
CA ASP A 299 -1.97 6.68 -33.28
C ASP A 299 -0.68 7.08 -32.59
N ARG A 300 0.36 6.23 -32.72
CA ARG A 300 1.68 6.47 -32.12
C ARG A 300 2.46 7.55 -32.86
N GLU A 301 2.24 7.72 -34.16
CA GLU A 301 2.96 8.69 -35.00
C GLU A 301 2.55 10.12 -34.65
N ARG A 302 1.31 10.32 -34.20
CA ARG A 302 0.80 11.61 -33.69
C ARG A 302 0.89 11.76 -32.17
N GLY A 303 1.79 11.01 -31.54
CA GLY A 303 2.07 11.13 -30.11
C GLY A 303 1.10 10.42 -29.15
N GLY A 304 0.05 9.75 -29.66
CA GLY A 304 -0.74 8.77 -28.90
C GLY A 304 -1.44 9.26 -27.63
N VAL A 305 -1.60 10.57 -27.41
CA VAL A 305 -2.18 11.11 -26.18
C VAL A 305 -3.71 11.12 -26.26
N PHE A 306 -4.36 10.42 -25.34
CA PHE A 306 -5.83 10.41 -25.19
C PHE A 306 -6.26 11.17 -23.94
N ALA A 307 -7.27 12.04 -24.09
CA ALA A 307 -7.85 12.85 -23.02
C ALA A 307 -6.79 13.55 -22.16
N LYS A 308 -5.96 14.38 -22.79
CA LYS A 308 -4.80 15.05 -22.19
C LYS A 308 -5.15 15.75 -20.87
N ASP A 309 -6.13 16.66 -20.89
CA ASP A 309 -6.51 17.43 -19.70
C ASP A 309 -6.95 16.55 -18.51
N LEU A 310 -7.57 15.40 -18.78
CA LEU A 310 -7.94 14.44 -17.73
C LEU A 310 -6.71 13.71 -17.20
N LEU A 311 -5.75 13.36 -18.05
CA LEU A 311 -4.49 12.77 -17.63
C LEU A 311 -3.68 13.74 -16.78
N ASP A 312 -3.53 14.99 -17.24
CA ASP A 312 -2.82 16.05 -16.53
C ASP A 312 -3.49 16.32 -15.17
N HIS A 313 -4.82 16.30 -15.10
CA HIS A 313 -5.55 16.42 -13.84
C HIS A 313 -5.30 15.24 -12.88
N ILE A 314 -5.26 14.01 -13.38
CA ILE A 314 -4.94 12.82 -12.57
C ILE A 314 -3.53 12.92 -11.99
N ASP A 315 -2.55 13.34 -12.81
CA ASP A 315 -1.16 13.42 -12.38
C ASP A 315 -0.92 14.60 -11.42
N ALA A 316 -1.55 15.74 -11.66
CA ALA A 316 -1.58 16.86 -10.71
C ALA A 316 -2.22 16.46 -9.37
N LEU A 317 -3.30 15.66 -9.39
CA LEU A 317 -3.93 15.15 -8.17
C LEU A 317 -3.01 14.22 -7.38
N LYS A 318 -2.25 13.34 -8.07
CA LYS A 318 -1.26 12.47 -7.41
C LYS A 318 -0.11 13.27 -6.78
N ASP A 319 0.40 14.26 -7.51
CA ASP A 319 1.48 15.13 -7.01
C ASP A 319 1.02 15.97 -5.81
N ASP A 320 -0.18 16.54 -5.87
CA ASP A 320 -0.77 17.30 -4.76
C ASP A 320 -1.09 16.41 -3.55
N ARG A 321 -1.58 15.17 -3.78
CA ARG A 321 -1.74 14.14 -2.74
C ARG A 321 -0.42 13.86 -2.04
N LEU A 322 0.64 13.63 -2.82
CA LEU A 322 1.99 13.35 -2.32
C LEU A 322 2.54 14.50 -1.47
N LYS A 323 2.50 15.73 -2.00
CA LYS A 323 2.99 16.92 -1.31
C LYS A 323 2.23 17.21 -0.02
N THR A 324 0.90 17.12 -0.05
CA THR A 324 0.06 17.37 1.13
C THR A 324 0.28 16.31 2.19
N GLY A 325 0.35 15.04 1.80
CA GLY A 325 0.54 13.96 2.76
C GLY A 325 1.94 13.97 3.40
N ALA A 326 2.97 14.35 2.63
CA ALA A 326 4.30 14.57 3.18
C ALA A 326 4.32 15.72 4.21
N ASP A 327 3.63 16.83 3.95
CA ASP A 327 3.49 17.93 4.92
C ASP A 327 2.81 17.44 6.20
N LEU A 328 1.73 16.67 6.09
CA LEU A 328 1.06 16.07 7.26
C LEU A 328 2.01 15.24 8.13
N ILE A 329 2.90 14.44 7.51
CA ILE A 329 3.91 13.66 8.22
C ILE A 329 4.93 14.56 8.91
N VAL A 330 5.48 15.55 8.19
CA VAL A 330 6.47 16.49 8.73
C VAL A 330 5.89 17.24 9.92
N GLN A 331 4.68 17.79 9.79
CA GLN A 331 4.04 18.53 10.89
C GLN A 331 3.70 17.61 12.08
N ALA A 332 3.24 16.37 11.81
CA ALA A 332 2.97 15.40 12.88
C ALA A 332 4.24 15.00 13.65
N ALA A 333 5.38 14.87 12.96
CA ALA A 333 6.68 14.62 13.57
C ALA A 333 7.15 15.81 14.41
N ARG A 334 6.85 17.04 13.99
CA ARG A 334 7.13 18.27 14.74
C ARG A 334 6.17 18.50 15.92
N GLY A 335 5.15 17.65 16.08
CA GLY A 335 4.19 17.70 17.18
C GLY A 335 2.98 18.60 16.93
N PHE A 336 2.76 19.02 15.68
CA PHE A 336 1.62 19.84 15.28
C PHE A 336 0.40 18.99 14.91
N GLN A 337 -0.78 19.53 15.21
CA GLN A 337 -2.07 19.01 14.79
C GLN A 337 -2.94 20.16 14.27
N ARG A 338 -3.81 19.90 13.29
CA ARG A 338 -4.85 20.85 12.90
C ARG A 338 -5.94 20.94 13.97
N ASN A 339 -6.32 22.15 14.35
CA ASN A 339 -7.51 22.39 15.17
C ASN A 339 -8.80 22.38 14.31
N GLU A 340 -9.94 22.61 14.94
CA GLU A 340 -11.26 22.62 14.27
C GLU A 340 -11.38 23.68 13.16
N PHE A 341 -10.60 24.76 13.26
CA PHE A 341 -10.53 25.82 12.26
C PHE A 341 -9.51 25.55 11.15
N GLY A 342 -8.80 24.41 11.21
CA GLY A 342 -7.80 24.01 10.22
C GLY A 342 -6.41 24.63 10.42
N TYR A 343 -6.18 25.38 11.50
CA TYR A 343 -4.87 25.95 11.83
C TYR A 343 -3.98 24.91 12.52
N TRP A 344 -2.68 25.00 12.25
CA TRP A 344 -1.67 24.19 12.93
C TRP A 344 -1.45 24.68 14.36
N VAL A 345 -1.54 23.76 15.32
CA VAL A 345 -1.26 24.02 16.74
C VAL A 345 -0.30 22.96 17.23
N GLN A 346 0.80 23.37 17.86
CA GLN A 346 1.73 22.44 18.48
C GLN A 346 1.11 21.91 19.77
N LYS A 347 0.87 20.59 19.82
CA LYS A 347 0.25 19.92 20.98
C LYS A 347 1.15 18.87 21.61
N HIS A 348 2.17 18.43 20.88
CA HIS A 348 3.08 17.37 21.31
C HIS A 348 4.52 17.83 21.16
N ALA A 349 5.42 17.20 21.92
CA ALA A 349 6.84 17.36 21.72
C ALA A 349 7.27 16.75 20.36
N PRO A 350 8.31 17.32 19.72
CA PRO A 350 8.81 16.83 18.44
C PRO A 350 9.46 15.43 18.56
N CYS A 351 9.43 14.69 17.45
CA CYS A 351 10.12 13.42 17.27
C CYS A 351 11.50 13.65 16.67
N HIS A 352 12.45 12.79 17.06
CA HIS A 352 13.85 12.85 16.61
C HIS A 352 14.12 11.86 15.47
N VAL A 353 13.21 10.91 15.24
CA VAL A 353 13.29 9.94 14.14
C VAL A 353 11.93 9.80 13.48
N ILE A 354 11.93 9.78 12.16
CA ILE A 354 10.79 9.38 11.34
C ILE A 354 11.14 8.04 10.69
N LEU A 355 10.39 7.00 11.05
CA LEU A 355 10.66 5.62 10.67
C LEU A 355 9.64 5.14 9.64
N PHE A 356 10.08 4.97 8.41
CA PHE A 356 9.27 4.40 7.33
C PHE A 356 9.45 2.88 7.25
N GLU A 357 8.44 2.21 6.72
CA GLU A 357 8.60 0.86 6.23
C GLU A 357 9.50 0.80 4.99
N ASP A 358 10.48 -0.11 5.00
CA ASP A 358 11.28 -0.40 3.82
C ASP A 358 10.44 -1.16 2.78
N LEU A 359 9.94 -0.40 1.81
CA LEU A 359 9.18 -0.88 0.66
C LEU A 359 9.99 -0.86 -0.65
N SER A 360 11.33 -0.78 -0.57
CA SER A 360 12.23 -0.76 -1.74
C SER A 360 12.05 -1.98 -2.65
N ARG A 361 11.72 -3.14 -2.06
CA ARG A 361 11.44 -4.42 -2.73
C ARG A 361 10.02 -4.53 -3.28
N TYR A 362 9.13 -3.61 -2.92
CA TYR A 362 7.74 -3.59 -3.37
C TYR A 362 7.63 -2.85 -4.71
N ARG A 363 8.20 -3.46 -5.76
CA ARG A 363 8.23 -2.93 -7.13
C ARG A 363 7.16 -3.58 -7.99
N MET A 364 6.77 -2.88 -9.05
CA MET A 364 5.99 -3.48 -10.13
C MET A 364 6.81 -4.60 -10.77
N ARG A 365 6.19 -5.74 -11.00
CA ARG A 365 6.84 -6.91 -11.61
C ARG A 365 5.84 -7.69 -12.47
N THR A 366 6.35 -8.42 -13.46
CA THR A 366 5.54 -9.20 -14.41
C THR A 366 4.85 -10.42 -13.76
N ASP A 367 5.46 -10.98 -12.71
CA ASP A 367 4.94 -12.07 -11.86
C ASP A 367 3.73 -11.63 -11.00
N ARG A 368 3.61 -10.33 -10.70
CA ARG A 368 2.49 -9.78 -9.93
C ARG A 368 1.23 -9.61 -10.78
N PRO A 369 0.03 -9.85 -10.21
CA PRO A 369 -1.22 -9.55 -10.87
C PRO A 369 -1.29 -8.09 -11.34
N ARG A 370 -1.79 -7.86 -12.57
CA ARG A 370 -1.94 -6.51 -13.15
C ARG A 370 -2.67 -5.52 -12.24
N ARG A 371 -3.63 -6.01 -11.46
CA ARG A 371 -4.39 -5.21 -10.47
C ARG A 371 -3.46 -4.66 -9.38
N GLU A 372 -2.58 -5.50 -8.86
CA GLU A 372 -1.61 -5.12 -7.83
C GLU A 372 -0.60 -4.10 -8.38
N ASN A 373 -0.03 -4.35 -9.56
CA ASN A 373 0.86 -3.39 -10.21
C ASN A 373 0.20 -2.02 -10.44
N SER A 374 -1.07 -2.01 -10.88
CA SER A 374 -1.83 -0.76 -11.03
C SER A 374 -2.00 -0.03 -9.70
N GLN A 375 -2.20 -0.75 -8.60
CA GLN A 375 -2.30 -0.16 -7.27
C GLN A 375 -0.97 0.42 -6.81
N LEU A 376 0.15 -0.30 -6.99
CA LEU A 376 1.50 0.20 -6.67
C LEU A 376 1.87 1.46 -7.44
N MET A 377 1.52 1.50 -8.73
CA MET A 377 1.75 2.67 -9.57
C MET A 377 0.96 3.90 -9.09
N GLN A 378 -0.26 3.69 -8.59
CA GLN A 378 -1.09 4.78 -8.09
C GLN A 378 -0.70 5.23 -6.68
N TRP A 379 -0.23 4.29 -5.85
CA TRP A 379 0.16 4.56 -4.46
C TRP A 379 1.40 5.45 -4.39
N ALA A 380 2.34 5.30 -5.33
CA ALA A 380 3.57 6.09 -5.41
C ALA A 380 4.34 6.14 -4.06
N HIS A 381 4.30 5.05 -3.29
CA HIS A 381 4.79 4.97 -1.91
C HIS A 381 6.26 5.36 -1.74
N ARG A 382 7.08 5.14 -2.77
CA ARG A 382 8.50 5.53 -2.77
C ARG A 382 8.71 7.05 -2.80
N GLY A 383 7.80 7.79 -3.43
CA GLY A 383 7.90 9.24 -3.47
C GLY A 383 7.57 9.90 -2.12
N VAL A 384 6.82 9.21 -1.24
CA VAL A 384 6.37 9.77 0.04
C VAL A 384 7.55 10.09 0.96
N PRO A 385 8.43 9.13 1.30
CA PRO A 385 9.59 9.44 2.12
C PRO A 385 10.52 10.51 1.52
N ASP A 386 10.72 10.51 0.20
CA ASP A 386 11.60 11.48 -0.48
C ASP A 386 11.03 12.90 -0.37
N MET A 387 9.71 13.04 -0.54
CA MET A 387 9.01 14.30 -0.35
C MET A 387 9.02 14.74 1.11
N VAL A 388 8.93 13.80 2.07
CA VAL A 388 9.07 14.09 3.51
C VAL A 388 10.48 14.58 3.84
N GLY A 389 11.51 13.95 3.28
CA GLY A 389 12.90 14.40 3.41
C GLY A 389 13.08 15.82 2.88
N MET A 390 12.60 16.08 1.67
CA MET A 390 12.68 17.41 1.02
C MET A 390 11.94 18.50 1.81
N GLN A 391 10.71 18.23 2.26
CA GLN A 391 9.93 19.22 3.02
C GLN A 391 10.42 19.36 4.47
N GLY A 392 10.97 18.31 5.05
CA GLY A 392 11.52 18.29 6.39
C GLY A 392 12.86 19.02 6.53
N GLU A 393 13.62 19.13 5.44
CA GLU A 393 14.98 19.69 5.42
C GLU A 393 15.02 21.08 6.03
N ILE A 394 14.05 21.96 5.72
CA ILE A 394 14.00 23.33 6.26
C ILE A 394 13.82 23.38 7.79
N TYR A 395 13.35 22.29 8.39
CA TYR A 395 13.16 22.15 9.84
C TYR A 395 14.29 21.34 10.51
N GLY A 396 15.40 21.11 9.80
CA GLY A 396 16.51 20.29 10.31
C GLY A 396 16.21 18.79 10.35
N ILE A 397 15.19 18.33 9.63
CA ILE A 397 14.90 16.90 9.45
C ILE A 397 15.71 16.40 8.26
N GLN A 398 16.69 15.54 8.50
CA GLN A 398 17.58 15.05 7.45
C GLN A 398 17.14 13.71 6.90
N ASP A 399 17.15 13.54 5.59
CA ASP A 399 16.97 12.23 4.99
C ASP A 399 18.28 11.43 5.07
N ARG A 400 18.32 10.40 5.93
CA ARG A 400 19.50 9.54 6.11
C ARG A 400 19.41 8.23 5.33
N ARG A 401 18.35 8.06 4.53
CA ARG A 401 18.17 6.91 3.63
C ARG A 401 18.99 7.11 2.36
N ASP A 402 19.20 8.37 1.96
CA ASP A 402 20.12 8.78 0.90
C ASP A 402 21.56 9.02 1.44
N PRO A 403 22.56 8.25 0.98
CA PRO A 403 23.95 8.42 1.37
C PRO A 403 24.53 9.81 1.06
N ASP A 404 24.07 10.46 -0.02
CA ASP A 404 24.60 11.76 -0.42
C ASP A 404 24.06 12.88 0.47
N SER A 405 22.76 12.89 0.74
CA SER A 405 22.16 13.71 1.80
C SER A 405 22.87 13.53 3.15
N ALA A 406 23.11 12.28 3.56
CA ALA A 406 23.77 11.99 4.83
C ALA A 406 25.19 12.58 4.94
N ARG A 407 25.92 12.67 3.81
CA ARG A 407 27.25 13.31 3.74
C ARG A 407 27.15 14.83 3.73
N LYS A 408 26.28 15.38 2.87
CA LYS A 408 26.08 16.82 2.68
C LYS A 408 25.70 17.52 3.99
N HIS A 409 24.85 16.89 4.78
CA HIS A 409 24.28 17.48 6.00
C HIS A 409 24.93 16.99 7.30
N ALA A 410 26.06 16.25 7.23
CA ALA A 410 26.69 15.62 8.39
C ALA A 410 27.08 16.59 9.53
N ARG A 411 27.42 17.83 9.16
CA ARG A 411 27.87 18.90 10.08
C ARG A 411 26.80 19.92 10.41
N GLN A 412 25.60 19.79 9.84
CA GLN A 412 24.50 20.68 10.16
C GLN A 412 23.81 20.22 11.46
N PRO A 413 23.17 21.14 12.19
CA PRO A 413 22.34 20.77 13.32
C PRO A 413 21.22 19.81 12.90
N LEU A 414 20.94 18.80 13.74
CA LEU A 414 19.96 17.77 13.47
C LEU A 414 18.78 17.92 14.43
N ALA A 415 17.59 18.19 13.89
CA ALA A 415 16.37 18.13 14.69
C ALA A 415 15.81 16.71 14.70
N ALA A 416 15.73 16.10 13.51
CA ALA A 416 15.27 14.73 13.35
C ALA A 416 15.90 14.10 12.10
N PHE A 417 15.66 12.82 11.86
CA PHE A 417 16.03 12.19 10.60
C PHE A 417 15.09 11.07 10.17
N CYS A 418 15.01 10.88 8.85
CA CYS A 418 14.23 9.81 8.23
C CYS A 418 15.07 8.54 8.10
N LEU A 419 14.48 7.39 8.41
CA LEU A 419 15.06 6.05 8.26
C LEU A 419 14.05 5.06 7.69
N ASP A 420 14.56 4.03 7.05
CA ASP A 420 13.79 2.84 6.68
C ASP A 420 14.01 1.72 7.71
N THR A 421 12.95 0.99 8.01
CA THR A 421 13.00 -0.25 8.79
C THR A 421 12.36 -1.39 8.01
N PRO A 422 13.00 -2.56 7.93
CA PRO A 422 12.42 -3.74 7.32
C PRO A 422 10.99 -3.99 7.81
N ALA A 423 10.03 -4.07 6.89
CA ALA A 423 8.60 -4.18 7.21
C ALA A 423 8.02 -5.59 6.95
N ALA A 424 8.81 -6.53 6.44
CA ALA A 424 8.35 -7.88 6.17
C ALA A 424 7.65 -8.49 7.41
N PHE A 425 6.40 -8.93 7.27
CA PHE A 425 5.57 -9.50 8.34
C PHE A 425 5.17 -8.53 9.48
N SER A 426 5.39 -7.22 9.35
CA SER A 426 4.95 -6.21 10.35
C SER A 426 3.46 -6.30 10.67
N SER A 427 2.64 -6.63 9.67
CA SER A 427 1.20 -6.77 9.83
C SER A 427 0.71 -8.20 10.11
N ARG A 428 1.61 -9.14 10.42
CA ARG A 428 1.27 -10.56 10.66
C ARG A 428 1.60 -11.03 12.07
N TYR A 429 2.23 -10.19 12.87
CA TYR A 429 2.55 -10.43 14.28
C TYR A 429 2.02 -9.28 15.13
N HIS A 430 1.56 -9.60 16.33
CA HIS A 430 1.15 -8.59 17.30
C HIS A 430 2.39 -7.84 17.83
N ALA A 431 2.39 -6.51 17.77
CA ALA A 431 3.57 -5.71 18.09
C ALA A 431 4.05 -5.91 19.54
N SER A 432 3.13 -6.01 20.49
CA SER A 432 3.49 -6.16 21.91
C SER A 432 4.00 -7.58 22.23
N THR A 433 3.28 -8.60 21.78
CA THR A 433 3.52 -10.00 22.21
C THR A 433 4.33 -10.83 21.23
N MET A 434 4.48 -10.40 19.97
CA MET A 434 4.97 -11.23 18.86
C MET A 434 4.16 -12.50 18.63
N THR A 435 2.88 -12.48 19.00
CA THR A 435 1.98 -13.58 18.65
C THR A 435 1.58 -13.46 17.18
N PRO A 436 1.75 -14.52 16.36
CA PRO A 436 1.31 -14.51 14.98
C PRO A 436 -0.22 -14.43 14.89
N GLY A 437 -0.71 -13.79 13.84
CA GLY A 437 -2.15 -13.61 13.65
C GLY A 437 -2.53 -13.39 12.19
N ILE A 438 -3.79 -13.04 11.98
CA ILE A 438 -4.40 -12.85 10.66
C ILE A 438 -5.07 -11.48 10.58
N ARG A 439 -5.19 -10.94 9.36
CA ARG A 439 -6.03 -9.77 9.10
C ARG A 439 -7.48 -10.22 8.86
N CYS A 440 -8.41 -9.48 9.45
CA CYS A 440 -9.84 -9.68 9.37
C CYS A 440 -10.54 -8.38 8.96
N HIS A 441 -11.76 -8.54 8.46
CA HIS A 441 -12.65 -7.46 8.06
C HIS A 441 -13.94 -7.52 8.89
N PRO A 442 -14.38 -6.42 9.51
CA PRO A 442 -15.70 -6.33 10.13
C PRO A 442 -16.79 -6.16 9.07
N LEU A 443 -17.70 -7.12 8.98
CA LEU A 443 -18.79 -7.11 8.01
C LEU A 443 -19.69 -5.88 8.20
N ARG A 444 -20.04 -5.22 7.10
CA ARG A 444 -20.93 -4.05 7.09
C ARG A 444 -22.30 -4.45 6.55
N LYS A 445 -23.34 -3.75 6.99
CA LYS A 445 -24.73 -4.06 6.59
C LYS A 445 -24.92 -4.19 5.07
N ARG A 446 -24.35 -3.28 4.29
CA ARG A 446 -24.43 -3.26 2.82
C ARG A 446 -23.73 -4.43 2.13
N GLU A 447 -22.75 -5.06 2.79
CA GLU A 447 -21.93 -6.11 2.19
C GLU A 447 -22.66 -7.45 2.13
N PHE A 448 -23.71 -7.62 2.94
CA PHE A 448 -24.63 -8.75 2.83
C PHE A 448 -25.47 -8.70 1.53
N GLU A 449 -25.57 -7.53 0.89
CA GLU A 449 -26.29 -7.33 -0.36
C GLU A 449 -25.33 -7.28 -1.58
N ASP A 450 -24.02 -7.19 -1.35
CA ASP A 450 -23.00 -7.11 -2.41
C ASP A 450 -22.52 -8.51 -2.83
N GLN A 451 -23.14 -9.04 -3.88
CA GLN A 451 -22.79 -10.37 -4.43
C GLN A 451 -21.30 -10.52 -4.77
N GLY A 452 -20.66 -9.47 -5.29
CA GLY A 452 -19.24 -9.53 -5.66
C GLY A 452 -18.33 -9.63 -4.42
N PHE A 453 -18.73 -8.98 -3.32
CA PHE A 453 -18.03 -9.13 -2.04
C PHE A 453 -18.26 -10.50 -1.41
N LEU A 454 -19.48 -11.05 -1.50
CA LEU A 454 -19.78 -12.39 -0.99
C LEU A 454 -19.01 -13.49 -1.75
N GLU A 455 -18.90 -13.37 -3.08
CA GLU A 455 -18.06 -14.27 -3.90
C GLU A 455 -16.59 -14.20 -3.51
N LEU A 456 -16.07 -12.99 -3.27
CA LEU A 456 -14.72 -12.78 -2.75
C LEU A 456 -14.54 -13.51 -1.42
N LEU A 457 -15.45 -13.31 -0.45
CA LEU A 457 -15.36 -13.95 0.85
C LEU A 457 -15.36 -15.47 0.78
N LYS A 458 -16.24 -16.06 -0.04
CA LYS A 458 -16.28 -17.51 -0.26
C LYS A 458 -14.99 -18.05 -0.87
N ARG A 459 -14.40 -17.31 -1.82
CA ARG A 459 -13.12 -17.70 -2.43
C ARG A 459 -11.96 -17.66 -1.44
N GLU A 460 -11.88 -16.62 -0.61
CA GLU A 460 -10.79 -16.48 0.37
C GLU A 460 -11.00 -17.39 1.61
N ASN A 461 -12.23 -17.83 1.86
CA ASN A 461 -12.60 -18.66 3.00
C ASN A 461 -13.45 -19.85 2.55
N GLU A 462 -12.78 -20.88 2.05
CA GLU A 462 -13.42 -22.15 1.67
C GLU A 462 -14.27 -22.71 2.82
N GLY A 463 -15.52 -23.07 2.52
CA GLY A 463 -16.47 -23.59 3.49
C GLY A 463 -17.00 -22.57 4.52
N LEU A 464 -16.80 -21.26 4.30
CA LEU A 464 -17.44 -20.23 5.12
C LEU A 464 -18.93 -20.14 4.80
N ASP A 465 -19.76 -20.53 5.76
CA ASP A 465 -21.18 -20.20 5.77
C ASP A 465 -21.38 -18.89 6.54
N LEU A 466 -22.10 -17.94 5.92
CA LEU A 466 -22.41 -16.64 6.52
C LEU A 466 -23.75 -16.66 7.28
N ASN A 467 -24.45 -17.80 7.31
CA ASN A 467 -25.64 -17.96 8.14
C ASN A 467 -25.30 -17.66 9.62
N GLY A 468 -26.07 -16.76 10.24
CA GLY A 468 -25.87 -16.33 11.62
C GLY A 468 -24.92 -15.14 11.81
N TYR A 469 -24.16 -14.72 10.80
CA TYR A 469 -23.33 -13.52 10.87
C TYR A 469 -24.18 -12.24 10.87
N LYS A 470 -23.69 -11.23 11.58
CA LYS A 470 -24.29 -9.91 11.74
C LYS A 470 -23.29 -8.81 11.38
N PRO A 471 -23.76 -7.59 11.06
CA PRO A 471 -22.87 -6.45 10.90
C PRO A 471 -21.99 -6.24 12.15
N GLY A 472 -20.68 -6.09 11.95
CA GLY A 472 -19.66 -6.01 12.99
C GLY A 472 -18.86 -7.29 13.19
N ASP A 473 -19.38 -8.44 12.75
CA ASP A 473 -18.69 -9.72 12.88
C ASP A 473 -17.43 -9.77 12.01
N LEU A 474 -16.39 -10.40 12.54
CA LEU A 474 -15.08 -10.45 11.90
C LEU A 474 -14.95 -11.68 11.01
N VAL A 475 -14.65 -11.46 9.74
CA VAL A 475 -14.30 -12.51 8.78
C VAL A 475 -12.82 -12.40 8.38
N PRO A 476 -12.08 -13.51 8.22
CA PRO A 476 -10.71 -13.45 7.71
C PRO A 476 -10.72 -12.91 6.28
N LEU A 477 -9.89 -11.89 6.03
CA LEU A 477 -9.78 -11.31 4.69
C LEU A 477 -8.36 -10.77 4.50
N PRO A 478 -7.62 -11.24 3.47
CA PRO A 478 -6.34 -10.65 3.12
C PRO A 478 -6.46 -9.13 2.92
N GLY A 479 -5.60 -8.38 3.61
CA GLY A 479 -5.64 -6.92 3.59
C GLY A 479 -6.73 -6.28 4.46
N GLY A 480 -7.47 -7.04 5.29
CA GLY A 480 -8.42 -6.51 6.26
C GLY A 480 -7.84 -5.45 7.20
N GLU A 481 -8.71 -4.57 7.72
CA GLU A 481 -8.35 -3.44 8.59
C GLU A 481 -8.12 -3.82 10.06
N VAL A 482 -8.53 -5.01 10.50
CA VAL A 482 -8.33 -5.47 11.88
C VAL A 482 -7.31 -6.60 11.89
N PHE A 483 -6.26 -6.49 12.70
CA PHE A 483 -5.38 -7.61 13.01
C PHE A 483 -5.91 -8.37 14.22
N VAL A 484 -5.98 -9.69 14.10
CA VAL A 484 -6.51 -10.59 15.12
C VAL A 484 -5.48 -11.67 15.41
N CYS A 485 -5.15 -11.87 16.69
CA CYS A 485 -4.32 -12.98 17.16
C CYS A 485 -4.88 -13.57 18.44
N LEU A 486 -4.33 -14.71 18.86
CA LEU A 486 -4.62 -15.26 20.18
C LEU A 486 -3.85 -14.48 21.27
N ASN A 487 -4.37 -14.51 22.49
CA ASN A 487 -3.68 -14.11 23.71
C ASN A 487 -4.01 -15.13 24.81
N ALA A 488 -3.41 -14.97 26.00
CA ALA A 488 -3.63 -15.88 27.13
C ALA A 488 -5.12 -16.05 27.52
N ASN A 489 -5.95 -15.04 27.24
CA ASN A 489 -7.35 -14.96 27.67
C ASN A 489 -8.37 -15.15 26.52
N GLY A 490 -7.93 -15.43 25.29
CA GLY A 490 -8.81 -15.49 24.11
C GLY A 490 -8.24 -14.77 22.88
N LEU A 491 -9.00 -13.82 22.33
CA LEU A 491 -8.66 -13.09 21.10
C LEU A 491 -8.20 -11.66 21.44
N SER A 492 -7.08 -11.25 20.86
CA SER A 492 -6.65 -9.85 20.81
C SER A 492 -7.02 -9.26 19.45
N ARG A 493 -7.46 -7.99 19.45
CA ARG A 493 -7.88 -7.25 18.25
C ARG A 493 -7.23 -5.86 18.29
N ILE A 494 -6.69 -5.43 17.16
CA ILE A 494 -6.09 -4.10 17.01
C ILE A 494 -6.22 -3.66 15.54
N HIS A 495 -6.26 -2.36 15.26
CA HIS A 495 -6.19 -1.87 13.89
C HIS A 495 -4.89 -2.35 13.23
N ALA A 496 -5.00 -2.99 12.06
CA ALA A 496 -3.90 -3.72 11.45
C ALA A 496 -2.71 -2.80 11.10
N ASP A 497 -3.00 -1.59 10.63
CA ASP A 497 -1.98 -0.62 10.22
C ASP A 497 -1.35 0.08 11.44
N ILE A 498 -2.09 0.19 12.56
CA ILE A 498 -1.51 0.67 13.84
C ILE A 498 -0.54 -0.40 14.38
N ASN A 499 -0.95 -1.67 14.34
CA ASN A 499 -0.09 -2.78 14.72
C ASN A 499 1.16 -2.87 13.84
N ALA A 500 1.03 -2.62 12.54
CA ALA A 500 2.18 -2.59 11.64
C ALA A 500 3.15 -1.45 11.98
N ALA A 501 2.64 -0.22 12.20
CA ALA A 501 3.45 0.91 12.66
C ALA A 501 4.13 0.64 14.01
N GLN A 502 3.45 0.00 14.96
CA GLN A 502 4.03 -0.42 16.25
C GLN A 502 5.07 -1.54 16.11
N ASN A 503 4.94 -2.42 15.11
CA ASN A 503 5.97 -3.43 14.81
C ASN A 503 7.26 -2.79 14.26
N LEU A 504 7.16 -1.70 13.49
CA LEU A 504 8.34 -0.93 13.09
C LEU A 504 9.08 -0.37 14.31
N GLN A 505 8.33 0.19 15.27
CA GLN A 505 8.88 0.66 16.55
C GLN A 505 9.58 -0.46 17.29
N ARG A 506 8.92 -1.62 17.46
CA ARG A 506 9.52 -2.78 18.12
C ARG A 506 10.86 -3.13 17.48
N ARG A 507 10.91 -3.25 16.14
CA ARG A 507 12.12 -3.64 15.41
C ARG A 507 13.26 -2.66 15.61
N PHE A 508 12.94 -1.37 15.59
CA PHE A 508 13.90 -0.30 15.84
C PHE A 508 14.47 -0.41 17.25
N TRP A 509 13.60 -0.36 18.28
CA TRP A 509 14.04 -0.36 19.68
C TRP A 509 14.74 -1.65 20.11
N THR A 510 14.33 -2.81 19.56
CA THR A 510 14.95 -4.10 19.89
C THR A 510 16.14 -4.44 18.99
N GLN A 511 16.56 -3.55 18.09
CA GLN A 511 17.65 -3.76 17.14
C GLN A 511 17.48 -5.04 16.31
N HIS A 512 16.25 -5.32 15.89
CA HIS A 512 15.84 -6.56 15.23
C HIS A 512 16.18 -7.83 16.02
N GLY A 513 16.08 -7.76 17.35
CA GLY A 513 16.42 -8.85 18.26
C GLY A 513 15.51 -10.08 18.17
N ASP A 514 14.40 -10.00 17.43
CA ASP A 514 13.46 -11.11 17.25
C ASP A 514 13.70 -11.83 15.92
N ALA A 515 14.32 -13.01 15.96
CA ALA A 515 14.34 -13.91 14.81
C ALA A 515 13.03 -14.69 14.77
N PHE A 516 12.20 -14.55 13.74
CA PHE A 516 10.94 -15.32 13.60
C PHE A 516 10.76 -15.93 12.20
N ARG A 517 11.70 -15.68 11.28
CA ARG A 517 11.75 -16.24 9.92
C ARG A 517 13.18 -16.67 9.58
N LEU A 518 13.34 -17.87 9.02
CA LEU A 518 14.61 -18.45 8.60
C LEU A 518 14.47 -19.17 7.25
N PRO A 519 14.94 -18.58 6.14
CA PRO A 519 15.16 -19.32 4.89
C PRO A 519 16.35 -20.25 5.06
N CYS A 520 16.15 -21.55 4.86
CA CYS A 520 17.18 -22.56 5.05
C CYS A 520 17.36 -23.44 3.80
N GLY A 521 18.60 -23.83 3.55
CA GLY A 521 18.96 -24.88 2.60
C GLY A 521 19.00 -26.25 3.28
N LYS A 522 18.61 -27.29 2.55
CA LYS A 522 18.68 -28.68 3.00
C LYS A 522 20.13 -29.17 2.95
N SER A 523 20.59 -29.79 4.03
CA SER A 523 21.89 -30.45 4.12
C SER A 523 21.70 -31.86 4.66
N ALA A 524 22.24 -32.85 3.96
CA ALA A 524 22.26 -34.23 4.42
C ALA A 524 23.67 -34.57 4.92
N VAL A 525 23.83 -34.68 6.24
CA VAL A 525 25.11 -35.05 6.87
C VAL A 525 24.90 -36.32 7.67
N GLN A 526 25.69 -37.36 7.37
CA GLN A 526 25.62 -38.66 8.05
C GLN A 526 24.21 -39.29 8.04
N GLY A 527 23.46 -39.11 6.94
CA GLY A 527 22.11 -39.65 6.79
C GLY A 527 21.01 -38.87 7.53
N GLN A 528 21.35 -37.82 8.28
CA GLN A 528 20.38 -36.94 8.94
C GLN A 528 20.16 -35.67 8.12
N ILE A 529 18.88 -35.30 7.95
CA ILE A 529 18.49 -34.04 7.31
C ILE A 529 18.65 -32.91 8.33
N ARG A 530 19.38 -31.87 7.95
CA ARG A 530 19.53 -30.61 8.69
C ARG A 530 19.17 -29.46 7.77
N TRP A 531 18.66 -28.38 8.34
CA TRP A 531 18.32 -27.17 7.60
C TRP A 531 19.18 -26.01 8.07
N ALA A 532 20.15 -25.60 7.27
CA ALA A 532 21.05 -24.51 7.62
C ALA A 532 20.54 -23.19 7.00
N PRO A 533 20.48 -22.07 7.75
CA PRO A 533 20.11 -20.77 7.18
C PRO A 533 21.01 -20.40 6.01
N LEU A 534 20.43 -19.90 4.92
CA LEU A 534 21.17 -19.53 3.70
C LEU A 534 22.07 -18.32 3.92
N SER A 535 21.63 -17.39 4.77
CA SER A 535 22.42 -16.24 5.20
C SER A 535 22.28 -16.05 6.71
N MET A 536 23.35 -15.57 7.33
CA MET A 536 23.41 -15.26 8.76
C MET A 536 24.10 -13.90 8.96
N GLY A 537 23.35 -12.84 8.74
CA GLY A 537 23.82 -11.48 9.03
C GLY A 537 23.97 -11.22 10.54
N LYS A 538 24.73 -10.18 10.92
CA LYS A 538 25.00 -9.83 12.34
C LYS A 538 23.73 -9.73 13.20
N ARG A 539 22.65 -9.14 12.67
CA ARG A 539 21.35 -9.00 13.36
C ARG A 539 20.72 -10.37 13.65
N GLN A 540 20.67 -11.24 12.66
CA GLN A 540 20.06 -12.57 12.76
C GLN A 540 20.88 -13.50 13.67
N ALA A 541 22.20 -13.47 13.56
CA ALA A 541 23.10 -14.18 14.47
C ALA A 541 22.95 -13.69 15.92
N GLY A 542 22.84 -12.38 16.14
CA GLY A 542 22.58 -11.81 17.47
C GLY A 542 21.23 -12.27 18.05
N ALA A 543 20.17 -12.28 17.23
CA ALA A 543 18.83 -12.70 17.63
C ALA A 543 18.71 -14.20 17.95
N LEU A 544 19.53 -15.05 17.31
CA LEU A 544 19.58 -16.51 17.55
C LEU A 544 20.67 -16.92 18.54
N GLY A 545 21.46 -15.97 19.04
CA GLY A 545 22.56 -16.22 19.97
C GLY A 545 23.71 -17.04 19.36
N GLY A 546 23.98 -16.87 18.07
CA GLY A 546 25.08 -17.51 17.34
C GLY A 546 24.68 -18.10 15.98
N PHE A 547 25.61 -18.85 15.38
CA PHE A 547 25.38 -19.65 14.18
C PHE A 547 24.76 -21.00 14.54
N GLY A 548 24.06 -21.63 13.60
CA GLY A 548 23.34 -22.87 13.87
C GLY A 548 22.62 -23.45 12.66
N TYR A 549 21.88 -24.53 12.91
CA TYR A 549 21.00 -25.19 11.96
C TYR A 549 19.72 -25.65 12.67
N LEU A 550 18.69 -25.98 11.89
CA LEU A 550 17.45 -26.58 12.38
C LEU A 550 17.51 -28.10 12.20
N GLU A 551 17.21 -28.81 13.28
CA GLU A 551 17.15 -30.27 13.35
C GLU A 551 15.69 -30.73 13.42
N PRO A 552 15.22 -31.60 12.51
CA PRO A 552 13.85 -32.11 12.55
C PRO A 552 13.54 -32.83 13.87
N THR A 553 12.35 -32.59 14.43
CA THR A 553 11.89 -33.27 15.64
C THR A 553 11.30 -34.66 15.38
N GLY A 554 10.99 -34.96 14.12
CA GLY A 554 10.27 -36.18 13.71
C GLY A 554 8.75 -36.07 13.75
N HIS A 555 8.18 -34.93 14.15
CA HIS A 555 6.73 -34.72 14.15
C HIS A 555 6.17 -34.45 12.74
N ASP A 556 4.96 -34.93 12.45
CA ASP A 556 4.21 -34.71 11.20
C ASP A 556 4.04 -33.25 10.77
N SER A 557 4.21 -32.29 11.68
CA SER A 557 4.14 -30.85 11.37
C SER A 557 5.39 -30.36 10.65
N GLY A 558 6.42 -31.20 10.51
CA GLY A 558 7.74 -30.84 9.99
C GLY A 558 8.51 -29.92 10.93
N SER A 559 8.15 -29.87 12.21
CA SER A 559 8.79 -28.97 13.17
C SER A 559 10.25 -29.33 13.38
N CYS A 560 11.06 -28.31 13.64
CA CYS A 560 12.49 -28.41 13.84
C CYS A 560 12.92 -27.62 15.07
N GLN A 561 14.04 -28.01 15.69
CA GLN A 561 14.65 -27.32 16.82
C GLN A 561 15.96 -26.64 16.40
N TRP A 562 16.22 -25.45 16.92
CA TRP A 562 17.49 -24.75 16.66
C TRP A 562 18.65 -25.37 17.43
N ARG A 563 19.73 -25.70 16.72
CA ARG A 563 20.99 -26.20 17.27
C ARG A 563 22.11 -25.22 16.96
N LYS A 564 22.83 -24.79 18.00
CA LYS A 564 23.99 -23.91 17.83
C LYS A 564 25.16 -24.70 17.26
N THR A 565 25.96 -24.04 16.43
CA THR A 565 27.17 -24.58 15.84
C THR A 565 28.22 -23.46 15.66
N THR A 566 29.41 -23.84 15.20
CA THR A 566 30.46 -22.89 14.83
C THR A 566 30.14 -22.23 13.48
N GLU A 567 30.70 -21.06 13.22
CA GLU A 567 30.56 -20.39 11.92
C GLU A 567 31.11 -21.25 10.78
N ALA A 568 32.22 -21.95 11.00
CA ALA A 568 32.84 -22.83 10.01
C ALA A 568 31.92 -24.00 9.62
N GLU A 569 31.31 -24.65 10.61
CA GLU A 569 30.37 -25.74 10.36
C GLU A 569 29.07 -25.23 9.70
N TRP A 570 28.54 -24.07 10.13
CA TRP A 570 27.39 -23.46 9.44
C TRP A 570 27.69 -23.16 7.97
N ARG A 571 28.86 -22.60 7.64
CA ARG A 571 29.27 -22.33 6.25
C ARG A 571 29.35 -23.62 5.42
N ARG A 572 29.86 -24.71 6.02
CA ARG A 572 29.89 -26.03 5.38
C ARG A 572 28.47 -26.57 5.12
N LEU A 573 27.55 -26.42 6.08
CA LEU A 573 26.18 -26.92 5.98
C LEU A 573 25.30 -26.09 5.03
N SER A 574 25.47 -24.78 5.01
CA SER A 574 24.68 -23.85 4.19
C SER A 574 25.11 -23.81 2.72
N GLY A 575 26.31 -24.31 2.39
CA GLY A 575 26.86 -24.20 1.04
C GLY A 575 27.39 -22.81 0.69
N ALA A 576 27.47 -21.89 1.67
CA ALA A 576 27.80 -20.46 1.49
C ALA A 576 29.17 -20.16 0.86
N GLN A 577 30.02 -21.18 0.63
CA GLN A 577 31.29 -21.05 -0.07
C GLN A 577 31.15 -21.12 -1.60
N LYS A 578 30.05 -21.66 -2.14
CA LYS A 578 29.74 -21.69 -3.58
C LYS A 578 29.05 -20.39 -4.05
N ASP A 579 28.14 -19.85 -3.24
CA ASP A 579 27.34 -18.67 -3.61
C ASP A 579 28.14 -17.36 -3.73
N ARG A 580 29.31 -17.23 -3.10
CA ARG A 580 30.14 -16.01 -3.20
C ARG A 580 30.79 -15.83 -4.57
N ASP A 581 31.12 -16.93 -5.26
CA ASP A 581 31.75 -16.90 -6.57
C ASP A 581 30.71 -16.80 -7.71
N GLU A 582 29.49 -17.30 -7.50
CA GLU A 582 28.38 -17.19 -8.46
C GLU A 582 27.58 -15.88 -8.32
N ALA A 583 27.42 -15.32 -7.10
CA ALA A 583 26.75 -14.03 -6.89
C ALA A 583 27.54 -12.83 -7.45
N ALA A 584 28.84 -13.00 -7.73
CA ALA A 584 29.66 -11.99 -8.41
C ALA A 584 29.44 -11.98 -9.94
N ALA A 585 28.77 -13.00 -10.50
CA ALA A 585 28.59 -13.18 -11.95
C ALA A 585 27.16 -12.90 -12.46
N ALA A 586 26.17 -12.77 -11.57
CA ALA A 586 24.78 -12.52 -11.92
C ALA A 586 24.31 -11.14 -11.46
N GLU A 587 24.41 -10.13 -12.34
CA GLU A 587 23.89 -8.77 -12.10
C GLU A 587 22.35 -8.67 -12.20
N ASP A 588 21.65 -9.76 -12.49
CA ASP A 588 20.18 -9.76 -12.65
C ASP A 588 19.46 -10.36 -11.44
N GLU A 589 18.96 -9.47 -10.57
CA GLU A 589 18.15 -9.81 -9.38
C GLU A 589 16.86 -10.60 -9.72
N GLU A 590 16.42 -10.58 -10.98
CA GLU A 590 15.25 -11.32 -11.49
C GLU A 590 15.53 -12.84 -11.61
N LEU A 591 16.74 -13.21 -12.04
CA LEU A 591 17.18 -14.60 -12.14
C LEU A 591 17.31 -15.26 -10.77
N GLN A 592 17.83 -14.53 -9.78
CA GLN A 592 17.97 -15.02 -8.40
C GLN A 592 16.62 -15.35 -7.74
N GLY A 593 15.57 -14.57 -8.03
CA GLY A 593 14.23 -14.82 -7.49
C GLY A 593 13.55 -16.06 -8.09
N LEU A 594 13.73 -16.30 -9.39
CA LEU A 594 13.22 -17.49 -10.08
C LEU A 594 13.98 -18.76 -9.64
N GLU A 595 15.29 -18.65 -9.43
CA GLU A 595 16.12 -19.73 -8.91
C GLU A 595 15.76 -20.07 -7.46
N GLU A 596 15.49 -19.07 -6.61
CA GLU A 596 14.94 -19.26 -5.27
C GLU A 596 13.60 -20.01 -5.29
N GLU A 597 12.68 -19.65 -6.19
CA GLU A 597 11.37 -20.30 -6.31
C GLU A 597 11.49 -21.75 -6.82
N LEU A 598 12.37 -22.02 -7.78
CA LEU A 598 12.66 -23.37 -8.27
C LEU A 598 13.25 -24.27 -7.16
N LEU A 599 14.13 -23.72 -6.33
CA LEU A 599 14.73 -24.43 -5.19
C LEU A 599 13.74 -24.63 -4.03
N GLU A 600 12.78 -23.72 -3.84
CA GLU A 600 11.66 -23.93 -2.92
C GLU A 600 10.73 -25.04 -3.42
N ARG A 601 10.45 -25.10 -4.73
CA ARG A 601 9.63 -26.16 -5.34
C ARG A 601 10.32 -27.52 -5.36
N SER A 602 11.65 -27.57 -5.43
CA SER A 602 12.42 -28.82 -5.30
C SER A 602 12.52 -29.32 -3.85
N GLY A 603 12.14 -28.50 -2.87
CA GLY A 603 12.27 -28.81 -1.44
C GLY A 603 13.72 -28.76 -0.93
N GLU A 604 14.65 -28.24 -1.73
CA GLU A 604 16.03 -27.97 -1.32
C GLU A 604 16.14 -26.69 -0.49
N ARG A 605 15.18 -25.77 -0.64
CA ARG A 605 15.00 -24.60 0.22
C ARG A 605 13.65 -24.64 0.91
N VAL A 606 13.65 -24.32 2.21
CA VAL A 606 12.42 -24.21 3.01
C VAL A 606 12.53 -22.99 3.92
N VAL A 607 11.47 -22.18 3.95
CA VAL A 607 11.34 -21.07 4.89
C VAL A 607 10.64 -21.54 6.16
N PHE A 608 11.34 -21.41 7.28
CA PHE A 608 10.83 -21.73 8.60
C PHE A 608 10.36 -20.47 9.34
N PHE A 609 9.30 -20.61 10.13
CA PHE A 609 8.78 -19.59 11.02
C PHE A 609 8.68 -20.11 12.45
N ARG A 610 8.69 -19.21 13.42
CA ARG A 610 8.35 -19.54 14.81
C ARG A 610 7.39 -18.53 15.42
N ASP A 611 6.82 -18.91 16.56
CA ASP A 611 6.01 -18.05 17.42
C ASP A 611 6.85 -17.64 18.64
N PRO A 612 7.45 -16.43 18.66
CA PRO A 612 8.21 -15.97 19.80
C PRO A 612 7.39 -15.81 21.08
N SER A 613 6.05 -15.74 20.98
CA SER A 613 5.17 -15.52 22.13
C SER A 613 4.84 -16.80 22.89
N GLY A 614 4.95 -17.96 22.25
CA GLY A 614 4.55 -19.24 22.86
C GLY A 614 3.04 -19.48 22.94
N VAL A 615 2.21 -18.54 22.45
CA VAL A 615 0.75 -18.57 22.63
C VAL A 615 0.09 -19.55 21.65
N VAL A 616 0.54 -19.56 20.40
CA VAL A 616 -0.04 -20.41 19.34
C VAL A 616 0.78 -21.69 19.17
N LEU A 617 2.10 -21.55 19.17
CA LEU A 617 3.07 -22.64 18.99
C LEU A 617 4.22 -22.50 20.00
N PRO A 618 4.91 -23.60 20.37
CA PRO A 618 6.05 -23.54 21.29
C PRO A 618 7.17 -22.63 20.79
N THR A 619 7.80 -21.89 21.71
CA THR A 619 8.82 -20.85 21.40
C THR A 619 10.15 -21.41 20.87
N ASP A 620 10.43 -22.67 21.19
CA ASP A 620 11.67 -23.37 20.86
C ASP A 620 11.61 -24.12 19.52
N LEU A 621 10.42 -24.20 18.92
CA LEU A 621 10.18 -24.90 17.67
C LEU A 621 10.04 -23.95 16.48
N TRP A 622 10.56 -24.41 15.35
CA TRP A 622 10.47 -23.79 14.03
C TRP A 622 9.64 -24.68 13.13
N PHE A 623 8.75 -24.08 12.35
CA PHE A 623 7.80 -24.79 11.49
C PHE A 623 7.96 -24.34 10.04
N PRO A 624 7.86 -25.24 9.06
CA PRO A 624 7.77 -24.85 7.65
C PRO A 624 6.62 -23.86 7.43
N SER A 625 6.82 -22.89 6.53
CA SER A 625 5.89 -21.79 6.27
C SER A 625 4.42 -22.22 6.11
N ALA A 626 4.16 -23.24 5.28
CA ALA A 626 2.80 -23.74 5.03
C ALA A 626 2.15 -24.29 6.31
N ALA A 627 2.87 -25.10 7.08
CA ALA A 627 2.38 -25.65 8.34
C ALA A 627 2.15 -24.54 9.38
N PHE A 628 3.11 -23.63 9.53
CA PHE A 628 3.02 -22.52 10.48
C PHE A 628 1.78 -21.67 10.27
N TRP A 629 1.60 -21.13 9.06
CA TRP A 629 0.48 -20.23 8.76
C TRP A 629 -0.88 -20.94 8.71
N SER A 630 -0.90 -22.22 8.32
CA SER A 630 -2.10 -23.05 8.41
C SER A 630 -2.56 -23.23 9.86
N ILE A 631 -1.64 -23.59 10.77
CA ILE A 631 -1.97 -23.76 12.20
C ILE A 631 -2.42 -22.43 12.83
N VAL A 632 -1.71 -21.33 12.55
CA VAL A 632 -2.08 -19.99 13.04
C VAL A 632 -3.48 -19.62 12.58
N ARG A 633 -3.80 -19.81 11.29
CA ARG A 633 -5.13 -19.54 10.74
C ARG A 633 -6.18 -20.43 11.38
N ALA A 634 -5.97 -21.74 11.42
CA ALA A 634 -6.92 -22.70 11.97
C ALA A 634 -7.28 -22.39 13.43
N LYS A 635 -6.28 -22.15 14.28
CA LYS A 635 -6.52 -21.82 15.69
C LYS A 635 -7.22 -20.46 15.88
N THR A 636 -6.81 -19.44 15.12
CA THR A 636 -7.39 -18.09 15.23
C THR A 636 -8.83 -18.06 14.71
N VAL A 637 -9.10 -18.68 13.55
CA VAL A 637 -10.45 -18.78 12.97
C VAL A 637 -11.36 -19.65 13.81
N GLY A 638 -10.86 -20.78 14.33
CA GLY A 638 -11.62 -21.62 15.25
C GLY A 638 -12.11 -20.84 16.47
N ARG A 639 -11.23 -20.02 17.07
CA ARG A 639 -11.60 -19.18 18.22
C ARG A 639 -12.56 -18.04 17.85
N LEU A 640 -12.46 -17.48 16.64
CA LEU A 640 -13.42 -16.49 16.14
C LEU A 640 -14.83 -17.09 16.02
N ARG A 641 -14.95 -18.31 15.46
CA ARG A 641 -16.23 -19.01 15.31
C ARG A 641 -16.88 -19.32 16.66
N SER A 642 -16.13 -19.90 17.60
CA SER A 642 -16.68 -20.20 18.94
C SER A 642 -17.19 -18.95 19.67
N HIS A 643 -16.64 -17.77 19.38
CA HIS A 643 -17.12 -16.52 19.96
C HIS A 643 -18.45 -16.08 19.36
N LEU A 644 -18.67 -16.32 18.06
CA LEU A 644 -19.96 -16.06 17.39
C LEU A 644 -21.04 -16.99 17.93
N ASP A 645 -20.72 -18.28 18.09
CA ASP A 645 -21.65 -19.28 18.63
C ASP A 645 -22.09 -18.91 20.05
N ALA A 646 -21.14 -18.53 20.92
CA ALA A 646 -21.44 -18.09 22.29
C ALA A 646 -22.27 -16.79 22.34
N GLN A 647 -22.05 -15.86 21.41
CA GLN A 647 -22.87 -14.64 21.31
C GLN A 647 -24.30 -14.94 20.82
N ALA A 648 -24.45 -15.90 19.92
CA ALA A 648 -25.76 -16.37 19.47
C ALA A 648 -26.52 -17.02 20.63
N GLU A 649 -25.91 -17.94 21.37
CA GLU A 649 -26.50 -18.59 22.55
C GLU A 649 -26.92 -17.58 23.63
N ALA A 650 -26.07 -16.60 23.95
CA ALA A 650 -26.39 -15.55 24.91
C ALA A 650 -27.56 -14.66 24.44
N SER A 651 -27.63 -14.36 23.15
CA SER A 651 -28.76 -13.60 22.57
C SER A 651 -30.06 -14.40 22.63
N TYR A 652 -30.00 -15.71 22.42
CA TYR A 652 -31.14 -16.62 22.55
C TYR A 652 -31.62 -16.75 24.00
N ALA A 653 -30.71 -16.85 24.98
CA ALA A 653 -31.07 -16.91 26.40
C ALA A 653 -31.82 -15.65 26.85
N VAL A 654 -31.31 -14.47 26.47
CA VAL A 654 -31.97 -13.18 26.75
C VAL A 654 -33.33 -13.06 26.05
N ALA A 655 -33.45 -13.53 24.80
CA ALA A 655 -34.72 -13.53 24.07
C ALA A 655 -35.73 -14.57 24.59
N ALA A 656 -35.25 -15.65 25.22
CA ALA A 656 -36.07 -16.70 25.84
C ALA A 656 -36.51 -16.36 27.28
N GLY A 657 -36.09 -15.20 27.81
CA GLY A 657 -36.44 -14.77 29.17
C GLY A 657 -35.77 -15.59 30.29
N LEU A 658 -34.61 -16.18 30.01
CA LEU A 658 -33.76 -16.87 30.98
C LEU A 658 -32.73 -15.93 31.60
#